data_AF-A0A3D2WFS9-F1
#
_entry.id   AF-A0A3D2WFS9-F1
#
_cell.length_a   1.000
_cell.length_b   1.000
_cell.length_c   1.000
_cell.angle_alpha   90.00
_cell.angle_beta   90.00
_cell.angle_gamma   90.00
#
_symmetry.space_group_name_H-M   'P 1'
#
loop_
_entity.id
_entity.type
_entity.pdbx_description
1 polymer ?
#
loop_
_entity_poly.entity_id
_entity_poly.type
_entity_poly.pdbx_seq_one_letter_code
_entity_poly.pdbx_strand_id
1 'polypeptide(L)'
;MTEIKDSGGSFDVIRQRLAQQCEQLRQETDRVNQQRLAHFGQSEMKIFGRTRVQTENNCMSRDIVQLGDMLLFGYNVFIGLKSETLVGDVFSLYKNNKKESTFELEPIAIEESFLKDSRFQQDFSELYKYYKNTKLIQLIVQHQKLLMAFQIGERREDIRVFRWHVSPQGFVQDYIDNRGERDLQPPPAHDFQWTLLGRENQVLGRFPHINIEDEIFVETTGGDLTIKIENNTLSGEGVYAEPVEDATQSLDDASFAYAKSGRLILLKIRPYREETWRYLVYNRDLKTVVRLDAIGESCVALPEDHGIIFPGGYYLNSGEWRTFNETNDGFFFQRKIVSPNGEDILYIFYHNDDGQVGLLTYNLIEKKIKNPIYAHGYALAANGDLLLFSSEGEAARQHPMQLWQTPFYDAASQITEESDSLLDRIGNSEMVRWISELLSVCRVLEMKTINESLFVQVQDQLRRLFDQYLWLTEEEFRETSALLNTLQSTIQTLLDEYEKQKAIMAESAKLLNRLLEDVEPLKSKAASAPNENAEYNATLLSEIRHMRGRCIGLQERRYVDKDVLNESETVLNELETNVAQITVEVLAKPDAFKIYTIKLPELKLNVETVTNVLDLEPIQTQIEETANGLGLLSDLVASLETKDVQLKTNIIAQLSKIYAEINQLRSFAEKQKKNLRSSETKGEFAAQLNLFTQSIDYALSQSDTIASTDAAFSRLMLQLENMESQFGDQEEFLVELMTQREAVLSVFEDHKQQLSQALQQKALRLTDAAKRLLKTIENKAAACKSIDDLNTIFASDQLVIKVKEMIAQLFELEASVQAEDVSSSLKGVQDKTIRQLRDKSDLYSEGGNQIQLGRHAFSVNSQELNAIIVNRNEELYLHLTGTDFYEKVDDPVFNSLKPFWTQSLISETKDVYRAEYLAWMFALEHQGMEYSDDIEVLTEKVAQFASSRYS
;
A
#
# COMPACT_ATOMS: atom_id res chain seq x y z
N MET A 1 -21.25 13.04 -3.32
CA MET A 1 -21.01 12.61 -4.74
C MET A 1 -21.13 13.78 -5.72
N THR A 2 -20.16 14.01 -6.61
CA THR A 2 -20.37 14.79 -7.84
C THR A 2 -20.46 13.81 -9.01
N GLU A 3 -21.65 13.66 -9.60
CA GLU A 3 -21.75 13.15 -10.97
C GLU A 3 -20.80 14.00 -11.82
N ILE A 4 -19.79 13.37 -12.40
CA ILE A 4 -18.97 14.00 -13.42
C ILE A 4 -19.89 14.17 -14.62
N LYS A 5 -20.50 15.35 -14.74
CA LYS A 5 -21.27 15.72 -15.93
C LYS A 5 -20.34 15.71 -17.12
N ASP A 6 -20.76 14.92 -18.11
CA ASP A 6 -20.15 14.72 -19.42
C ASP A 6 -19.52 16.00 -19.99
N SER A 7 -18.21 15.94 -20.21
CA SER A 7 -17.54 16.85 -21.14
C SER A 7 -16.23 16.27 -21.68
N GLY A 8 -16.35 15.33 -22.63
CA GLY A 8 -15.54 15.32 -23.85
C GLY A 8 -14.24 14.52 -23.86
N GLY A 9 -14.28 13.40 -24.59
CA GLY A 9 -13.24 13.02 -25.54
C GLY A 9 -12.47 11.75 -25.21
N SER A 10 -11.55 11.82 -24.23
CA SER A 10 -10.63 10.71 -23.93
C SER A 10 -11.30 9.65 -23.04
N PHE A 11 -11.96 10.09 -21.97
CA PHE A 11 -12.62 9.21 -20.99
C PHE A 11 -13.71 8.33 -21.61
N ASP A 12 -14.57 8.92 -22.45
CA ASP A 12 -15.67 8.20 -23.13
C ASP A 12 -15.16 7.14 -24.11
N VAL A 13 -14.08 7.45 -24.84
CA VAL A 13 -13.46 6.52 -25.77
C VAL A 13 -12.84 5.34 -25.03
N ILE A 14 -12.20 5.58 -23.88
CA ILE A 14 -11.66 4.50 -23.04
C ILE A 14 -12.81 3.67 -22.45
N ARG A 15 -13.89 4.29 -21.99
CA ARG A 15 -15.07 3.58 -21.47
C ARG A 15 -15.74 2.71 -22.53
N GLN A 16 -15.88 3.22 -23.77
CA GLN A 16 -16.44 2.45 -24.87
C GLN A 16 -15.54 1.26 -25.26
N ARG A 17 -14.21 1.46 -25.26
CA ARG A 17 -13.24 0.39 -25.48
C ARG A 17 -13.33 -0.68 -24.39
N LEU A 18 -13.46 -0.26 -23.14
CA LEU A 18 -13.57 -1.15 -21.99
C LEU A 18 -14.87 -1.97 -22.04
N ALA A 19 -15.98 -1.38 -22.48
CA ALA A 19 -17.22 -2.11 -22.72
C ALA A 19 -17.08 -3.17 -23.83
N GLN A 20 -16.36 -2.87 -24.92
CA GLN A 20 -16.08 -3.85 -25.98
C GLN A 20 -15.19 -5.00 -25.49
N GLN A 21 -14.15 -4.70 -24.71
CA GLN A 21 -13.27 -5.72 -24.12
C GLN A 21 -14.02 -6.59 -23.11
N CYS A 22 -14.94 -6.01 -22.33
CA CYS A 22 -15.80 -6.75 -21.41
C CYS A 22 -16.69 -7.76 -22.15
N GLU A 23 -17.28 -7.36 -23.28
CA GLU A 23 -18.08 -8.25 -24.13
C GLU A 23 -17.24 -9.39 -24.73
N GLN A 24 -16.02 -9.09 -25.19
CA GLN A 24 -15.08 -10.11 -25.66
C GLN A 24 -14.72 -11.10 -24.54
N LEU A 25 -14.52 -10.61 -23.32
CA LEU A 25 -14.15 -11.46 -22.18
C LEU A 25 -15.30 -12.38 -21.81
N ARG A 26 -16.53 -11.87 -21.85
CA ARG A 26 -17.74 -12.67 -21.64
C ARG A 26 -17.87 -13.79 -22.66
N GLN A 27 -17.69 -13.49 -23.96
CA GLN A 27 -17.76 -14.49 -25.03
C GLN A 27 -16.70 -15.60 -24.86
N GLU A 28 -15.46 -15.23 -24.54
CA GLU A 28 -14.40 -16.22 -24.28
C GLU A 28 -14.68 -17.05 -23.01
N THR A 29 -15.18 -16.40 -21.95
CA THR A 29 -15.55 -17.09 -20.71
C THR A 29 -16.69 -18.10 -20.96
N ASP A 30 -17.68 -17.74 -21.76
CA ASP A 30 -18.77 -18.63 -22.15
C ASP A 30 -18.28 -19.80 -23.01
N ARG A 31 -17.33 -19.56 -23.94
CA ARG A 31 -16.69 -20.61 -24.75
C ARG A 31 -15.98 -21.63 -23.87
N VAL A 32 -15.17 -21.17 -22.91
CA VAL A 32 -14.48 -22.03 -21.94
C VAL A 32 -15.49 -22.80 -21.08
N ASN A 33 -16.53 -22.13 -20.59
CA ASN A 33 -17.55 -22.79 -19.77
C ASN A 33 -18.29 -23.89 -20.55
N GLN A 34 -18.55 -23.70 -21.84
CA GLN A 34 -19.14 -24.74 -22.70
C GLN A 34 -18.20 -25.95 -22.87
N GLN A 35 -16.89 -25.73 -23.04
CA GLN A 35 -15.91 -26.82 -23.10
C GLN A 35 -15.86 -27.60 -21.79
N ARG A 36 -15.87 -26.89 -20.65
CA ARG A 36 -15.94 -27.48 -19.31
C ARG A 36 -17.20 -28.34 -19.13
N LEU A 37 -18.37 -27.82 -19.50
CA LEU A 37 -19.64 -28.55 -19.40
C LEU A 37 -19.68 -29.81 -20.30
N ALA A 38 -19.08 -29.74 -21.49
CA ALA A 38 -18.97 -30.90 -22.38
C ALA A 38 -18.05 -31.99 -21.82
N HIS A 39 -17.00 -31.61 -21.07
CA HIS A 39 -16.02 -32.52 -20.48
C HIS A 39 -16.49 -33.14 -19.16
N PHE A 40 -16.95 -32.32 -18.21
CA PHE A 40 -17.34 -32.78 -16.86
C PHE A 40 -18.83 -33.14 -16.73
N GLY A 41 -19.64 -32.81 -17.73
CA GLY A 41 -21.09 -33.04 -17.74
C GLY A 41 -21.88 -31.98 -16.97
N GLN A 42 -23.17 -31.89 -17.31
CA GLN A 42 -24.12 -30.96 -16.68
C GLN A 42 -25.05 -31.71 -15.72
N SER A 43 -25.18 -31.23 -14.49
CA SER A 43 -26.10 -31.80 -13.49
C SER A 43 -27.12 -30.75 -13.06
N GLU A 44 -28.36 -30.89 -13.52
CA GLU A 44 -29.46 -29.98 -13.16
C GLU A 44 -30.30 -30.55 -12.01
N MET A 45 -30.83 -29.65 -11.18
CA MET A 45 -31.76 -29.99 -10.11
C MET A 45 -33.18 -30.10 -10.69
N LYS A 46 -33.73 -31.31 -10.74
CA LYS A 46 -35.08 -31.55 -11.29
C LYS A 46 -35.88 -32.56 -10.46
N ILE A 47 -37.20 -32.40 -10.44
CA ILE A 47 -38.10 -33.38 -9.83
C ILE A 47 -38.09 -34.64 -10.70
N PHE A 48 -37.64 -35.76 -10.13
CA PHE A 48 -37.71 -37.07 -10.77
C PHE A 48 -39.12 -37.66 -10.67
N GLY A 49 -39.76 -37.54 -9.50
CA GLY A 49 -41.09 -38.10 -9.27
C GLY A 49 -41.70 -37.70 -7.94
N ARG A 50 -42.99 -38.03 -7.77
CA ARG A 50 -43.74 -37.82 -6.52
C ARG A 50 -44.37 -39.13 -6.10
N THR A 51 -44.37 -39.40 -4.80
CA THR A 51 -45.03 -40.56 -4.21
C THR A 51 -45.76 -40.17 -2.92
N ARG A 52 -46.53 -41.09 -2.36
CA ARG A 52 -47.18 -40.91 -1.05
C ARG A 52 -46.88 -42.13 -0.21
N VAL A 53 -46.34 -41.89 0.98
CA VAL A 53 -46.10 -42.92 1.98
C VAL A 53 -47.31 -43.01 2.90
N GLN A 54 -47.81 -44.22 3.11
CA GLN A 54 -48.91 -44.48 4.03
C GLN A 54 -48.38 -45.06 5.35
N THR A 55 -48.75 -44.42 6.46
CA THR A 55 -48.50 -44.88 7.82
C THR A 55 -49.75 -45.56 8.40
N GLU A 56 -49.58 -46.45 9.38
CA GLU A 56 -50.72 -47.18 9.99
C GLU A 56 -51.66 -46.26 10.77
N ASN A 57 -51.09 -45.30 11.51
CA ASN A 57 -51.80 -44.39 12.39
C ASN A 57 -51.75 -42.96 11.85
N ASN A 58 -52.69 -42.11 12.26
CA ASN A 58 -52.57 -40.66 12.03
C ASN A 58 -51.36 -40.18 12.83
N CYS A 59 -50.38 -39.62 12.15
CA CYS A 59 -49.14 -39.19 12.76
C CYS A 59 -48.74 -37.81 12.27
N MET A 60 -47.99 -37.10 13.12
CA MET A 60 -47.27 -35.89 12.73
C MET A 60 -45.89 -36.31 12.27
N SER A 61 -45.64 -36.21 10.97
CA SER A 61 -44.33 -36.47 10.39
C SER A 61 -43.31 -35.49 10.96
N ARG A 62 -42.10 -35.98 11.26
CA ARG A 62 -41.10 -35.19 11.97
C ARG A 62 -39.78 -35.05 11.23
N ASP A 63 -39.21 -36.15 10.76
CA ASP A 63 -37.92 -36.09 10.08
C ASP A 63 -37.69 -37.34 9.22
N ILE A 64 -36.74 -37.26 8.29
CA ILE A 64 -36.35 -38.38 7.42
C ILE A 64 -34.84 -38.38 7.22
N VAL A 65 -34.22 -39.56 7.18
CA VAL A 65 -32.79 -39.68 6.93
C VAL A 65 -32.46 -40.87 6.03
N GLN A 66 -31.45 -40.70 5.17
CA GLN A 66 -30.90 -41.77 4.34
C GLN A 66 -29.83 -42.55 5.12
N LEU A 67 -29.91 -43.87 5.09
CA LEU A 67 -29.01 -44.82 5.74
C LEU A 67 -28.62 -45.93 4.75
N GLY A 68 -27.58 -45.70 3.95
CA GLY A 68 -27.17 -46.63 2.91
C GLY A 68 -28.27 -46.74 1.84
N ASP A 69 -28.85 -47.92 1.68
CA ASP A 69 -30.00 -48.15 0.79
C ASP A 69 -31.38 -48.00 1.47
N MET A 70 -31.41 -47.73 2.77
CA MET A 70 -32.62 -47.57 3.58
C MET A 70 -32.95 -46.10 3.84
N LEU A 71 -34.23 -45.79 3.93
CA LEU A 71 -34.79 -44.52 4.35
C LEU A 71 -35.50 -44.71 5.69
N LEU A 72 -35.06 -44.00 6.72
CA LEU A 72 -35.71 -43.97 8.01
C LEU A 72 -36.62 -42.75 8.10
N PHE A 73 -37.92 -42.99 8.21
CA PHE A 73 -38.94 -41.95 8.40
C PHE A 73 -39.43 -41.96 9.84
N GLY A 74 -39.30 -40.82 10.52
CA GLY A 74 -39.72 -40.62 11.90
C GLY A 74 -40.97 -39.76 12.02
N TYR A 75 -41.88 -40.16 12.89
CA TYR A 75 -43.14 -39.46 13.13
C TYR A 75 -43.61 -39.64 14.58
N ASN A 76 -44.46 -38.71 15.02
CA ASN A 76 -45.08 -38.74 16.35
C ASN A 76 -46.55 -39.15 16.23
N VAL A 77 -46.96 -40.16 17.00
CA VAL A 77 -48.36 -40.61 17.09
C VAL A 77 -48.94 -40.23 18.45
N PHE A 78 -50.14 -39.65 18.46
CA PHE A 78 -50.91 -39.50 19.69
C PHE A 78 -51.77 -40.75 19.91
N ILE A 79 -51.34 -41.66 20.78
CA ILE A 79 -52.02 -42.94 21.03
C ILE A 79 -52.88 -42.82 22.30
N GLY A 80 -54.19 -42.58 22.14
CA GLY A 80 -55.11 -42.41 23.27
C GLY A 80 -55.67 -43.70 23.91
N LEU A 81 -55.50 -44.87 23.26
CA LEU A 81 -56.17 -46.13 23.63
C LEU A 81 -55.24 -47.32 23.91
N LYS A 82 -53.96 -47.30 23.49
CA LYS A 82 -52.97 -48.36 23.83
C LYS A 82 -52.19 -47.98 25.08
N SER A 83 -51.74 -49.00 25.81
CA SER A 83 -50.98 -48.86 27.07
C SER A 83 -49.50 -48.54 26.85
N GLU A 84 -48.93 -48.88 25.68
CA GLU A 84 -47.50 -48.80 25.38
C GLU A 84 -47.29 -48.34 23.93
N THR A 85 -46.27 -47.50 23.69
CA THR A 85 -45.83 -47.05 22.36
C THR A 85 -44.74 -47.99 21.84
N LEU A 86 -44.94 -48.59 20.67
CA LEU A 86 -43.96 -49.48 20.03
C LEU A 86 -43.02 -48.70 19.10
N VAL A 87 -41.87 -49.30 18.77
CA VAL A 87 -40.90 -48.71 17.83
C VAL A 87 -41.54 -48.41 16.46
N GLY A 88 -42.42 -49.29 15.95
CA GLY A 88 -43.15 -49.07 14.70
C GLY A 88 -44.24 -48.00 14.76
N ASP A 89 -44.63 -47.56 15.97
CA ASP A 89 -45.51 -46.41 16.14
C ASP A 89 -44.75 -45.07 15.99
N VAL A 90 -43.41 -45.09 15.88
CA VAL A 90 -42.56 -43.87 15.76
C VAL A 90 -41.68 -43.88 14.51
N PHE A 91 -41.29 -45.06 14.04
CA PHE A 91 -40.40 -45.23 12.89
C PHE A 91 -40.99 -46.13 11.82
N SER A 92 -40.81 -45.74 10.56
CA SER A 92 -41.01 -46.60 9.39
C SER A 92 -39.75 -46.60 8.53
N LEU A 93 -39.43 -47.76 7.95
CA LEU A 93 -38.27 -47.93 7.07
C LEU A 93 -38.74 -48.24 5.66
N TYR A 94 -38.07 -47.63 4.68
CA TYR A 94 -38.36 -47.84 3.27
C TYR A 94 -37.08 -48.10 2.47
N LYS A 95 -37.19 -48.85 1.39
CA LYS A 95 -36.17 -48.95 0.35
C LYS A 95 -36.62 -48.15 -0.87
N ASN A 96 -35.69 -47.37 -1.42
CA ASN A 96 -35.94 -46.67 -2.67
C ASN A 96 -35.85 -47.65 -3.86
N ASN A 97 -36.96 -47.88 -4.55
CA ASN A 97 -37.00 -48.63 -5.81
C ASN A 97 -37.25 -47.67 -6.99
N LYS A 98 -36.15 -47.14 -7.52
CA LYS A 98 -36.14 -46.24 -8.68
C LYS A 98 -36.06 -47.05 -9.97
N LYS A 99 -37.08 -46.94 -10.83
CA LYS A 99 -37.09 -47.46 -12.21
C LYS A 99 -37.04 -46.29 -13.19
N GLU A 100 -36.79 -46.55 -14.48
CA GLU A 100 -36.50 -45.51 -15.49
C GLU A 100 -37.51 -44.34 -15.53
N SER A 101 -38.79 -44.57 -15.19
CA SER A 101 -39.84 -43.55 -15.22
C SER A 101 -40.76 -43.53 -13.98
N THR A 102 -40.54 -44.42 -13.02
CA THR A 102 -41.36 -44.51 -11.79
C THR A 102 -40.49 -44.62 -10.55
N PHE A 103 -40.99 -44.08 -9.45
CA PHE A 103 -40.35 -44.08 -8.15
C PHE A 103 -41.35 -44.58 -7.11
N GLU A 104 -41.01 -45.66 -6.42
CA GLU A 104 -41.80 -46.24 -5.35
C GLU A 104 -40.91 -46.50 -4.12
N LEU A 105 -41.51 -46.35 -2.94
CA LEU A 105 -40.87 -46.62 -1.65
C LEU A 105 -41.44 -47.93 -1.09
N GLU A 106 -40.63 -48.97 -1.06
CA GLU A 106 -41.02 -50.29 -0.57
C GLU A 106 -40.78 -50.38 0.94
N PRO A 107 -41.77 -50.73 1.77
CA PRO A 107 -41.59 -50.80 3.23
C PRO A 107 -40.67 -51.98 3.62
N ILE A 108 -39.82 -51.75 4.62
CA ILE A 108 -38.94 -52.76 5.22
C ILE A 108 -39.46 -53.09 6.63
N ALA A 109 -39.55 -54.39 6.95
CA ALA A 109 -39.97 -54.83 8.28
C ALA A 109 -38.92 -54.49 9.35
N ILE A 110 -39.36 -54.13 10.56
CA ILE A 110 -38.46 -53.75 11.67
C ILE A 110 -37.52 -54.90 12.04
N GLU A 111 -38.01 -56.14 11.98
CA GLU A 111 -37.29 -57.39 12.24
C GLU A 111 -36.14 -57.64 11.25
N GLU A 112 -36.20 -57.01 10.08
CA GLU A 112 -35.17 -57.07 9.04
C GLU A 112 -34.17 -55.92 9.13
N SER A 113 -34.36 -55.00 10.08
CA SER A 113 -33.58 -53.77 10.22
C SER A 113 -32.70 -53.71 11.48
N PHE A 114 -31.92 -52.63 11.61
CA PHE A 114 -31.12 -52.34 12.80
C PHE A 114 -31.95 -51.98 14.05
N LEU A 115 -33.24 -51.63 13.89
CA LEU A 115 -34.15 -51.30 14.98
C LEU A 115 -34.56 -52.52 15.83
N LYS A 116 -34.17 -53.74 15.43
CA LYS A 116 -34.41 -54.97 16.20
C LYS A 116 -33.44 -55.19 17.36
N ASP A 117 -32.39 -54.37 17.50
CA ASP A 117 -31.43 -54.52 18.60
C ASP A 117 -32.17 -54.51 19.95
N SER A 118 -32.04 -55.60 20.69
CA SER A 118 -32.73 -55.79 21.97
C SER A 118 -32.40 -54.73 23.02
N ARG A 119 -31.17 -54.17 23.00
CA ARG A 119 -30.75 -53.09 23.91
C ARG A 119 -31.49 -51.80 23.58
N PHE A 120 -31.59 -51.47 22.30
CA PHE A 120 -32.36 -50.31 21.85
C PHE A 120 -33.85 -50.44 22.19
N GLN A 121 -34.47 -51.60 21.97
CA GLN A 121 -35.88 -51.80 22.30
C GLN A 121 -36.17 -51.65 23.79
N GLN A 122 -35.25 -52.10 24.66
CA GLN A 122 -35.34 -51.89 26.10
C GLN A 122 -35.22 -50.40 26.45
N ASP A 123 -34.18 -49.72 25.98
CA ASP A 123 -33.95 -48.30 26.25
C ASP A 123 -35.10 -47.42 25.72
N PHE A 124 -35.67 -47.77 24.55
CA PHE A 124 -36.82 -47.09 23.94
C PHE A 124 -38.10 -47.29 24.76
N SER A 125 -38.37 -48.52 25.20
CA SER A 125 -39.54 -48.81 26.05
C SER A 125 -39.44 -48.09 27.40
N GLU A 126 -38.24 -48.05 28.01
CA GLU A 126 -38.00 -47.30 29.23
C GLU A 126 -38.26 -45.80 29.04
N LEU A 127 -37.81 -45.21 27.92
CA LEU A 127 -38.03 -43.80 27.62
C LEU A 127 -39.52 -43.42 27.65
N TYR A 128 -40.36 -44.14 26.89
CA TYR A 128 -41.79 -43.87 26.82
C TYR A 128 -42.54 -44.23 28.12
N LYS A 129 -42.00 -45.16 28.93
CA LYS A 129 -42.58 -45.54 30.22
C LYS A 129 -42.33 -44.50 31.31
N TYR A 130 -41.13 -43.92 31.37
CA TYR A 130 -40.75 -42.98 32.42
C TYR A 130 -41.08 -41.52 32.07
N TYR A 131 -41.09 -41.15 30.79
CA TYR A 131 -41.29 -39.77 30.35
C TYR A 131 -42.59 -39.62 29.53
N LYS A 132 -43.61 -38.98 30.12
CA LYS A 132 -44.94 -38.84 29.51
C LYS A 132 -44.99 -37.90 28.30
N ASN A 133 -44.07 -36.94 28.23
CA ASN A 133 -44.02 -35.95 27.15
C ASN A 133 -43.00 -36.34 26.07
N THR A 134 -42.68 -37.63 25.94
CA THR A 134 -41.71 -38.12 24.96
C THR A 134 -42.20 -37.88 23.54
N LYS A 135 -41.46 -37.09 22.78
CA LYS A 135 -41.68 -36.92 21.33
C LYS A 135 -40.36 -36.92 20.58
N LEU A 136 -40.35 -37.50 19.39
CA LEU A 136 -39.23 -37.40 18.45
C LEU A 136 -39.11 -35.94 18.01
N ILE A 137 -37.88 -35.41 18.06
CA ILE A 137 -37.60 -34.03 17.63
C ILE A 137 -36.69 -33.96 16.40
N GLN A 138 -35.79 -34.92 16.17
CA GLN A 138 -34.87 -34.88 15.04
C GLN A 138 -34.24 -36.24 14.72
N LEU A 139 -33.98 -36.49 13.44
CA LEU A 139 -33.15 -37.58 12.94
C LEU A 139 -31.98 -36.99 12.16
N ILE A 140 -30.75 -37.30 12.56
CA ILE A 140 -29.57 -36.76 11.88
C ILE A 140 -28.43 -37.76 11.84
N VAL A 141 -27.68 -37.76 10.74
CA VAL A 141 -26.40 -38.47 10.64
C VAL A 141 -25.28 -37.44 10.71
N GLN A 142 -24.44 -37.54 11.74
CA GLN A 142 -23.34 -36.63 12.00
C GLN A 142 -22.13 -37.40 12.55
N HIS A 143 -20.92 -37.07 12.08
CA HIS A 143 -19.67 -37.72 12.52
C HIS A 143 -19.72 -39.26 12.49
N GLN A 144 -20.25 -39.85 11.41
CA GLN A 144 -20.42 -41.32 11.26
C GLN A 144 -21.29 -41.95 12.37
N LYS A 145 -22.22 -41.17 12.92
CA LYS A 145 -23.22 -41.65 13.87
C LYS A 145 -24.62 -41.27 13.42
N LEU A 146 -25.57 -42.19 13.55
CA LEU A 146 -26.99 -41.88 13.47
C LEU A 146 -27.45 -41.46 14.87
N LEU A 147 -28.03 -40.27 14.97
CA LEU A 147 -28.57 -39.70 16.19
C LEU A 147 -30.08 -39.62 16.07
N MET A 148 -30.79 -40.21 17.03
CA MET A 148 -32.24 -40.06 17.16
C MET A 148 -32.55 -39.30 18.44
N ALA A 149 -33.02 -38.07 18.30
CA ALA A 149 -33.23 -37.15 19.41
C ALA A 149 -34.70 -37.11 19.82
N PHE A 150 -34.95 -37.30 21.12
CA PHE A 150 -36.26 -37.25 21.74
C PHE A 150 -36.29 -36.17 22.82
N GLN A 151 -37.34 -35.35 22.82
CA GLN A 151 -37.61 -34.44 23.94
C GLN A 151 -38.34 -35.22 25.04
N ILE A 152 -37.85 -35.13 26.28
CA ILE A 152 -38.39 -35.84 27.45
C ILE A 152 -39.05 -34.92 28.49
N GLY A 153 -38.79 -33.62 28.42
CA GLY A 153 -39.30 -32.60 29.34
C GLY A 153 -39.99 -31.43 28.65
N GLU A 154 -40.42 -30.44 29.43
CA GLU A 154 -41.02 -29.20 28.90
C GLU A 154 -39.97 -28.28 28.27
N ARG A 155 -38.73 -28.30 28.77
CA ARG A 155 -37.63 -27.52 28.18
C ARG A 155 -37.09 -28.24 26.95
N ARG A 156 -36.68 -27.46 25.95
CA ARG A 156 -36.05 -27.98 24.73
C ARG A 156 -34.74 -28.72 24.98
N GLU A 157 -34.00 -28.32 26.00
CA GLU A 157 -32.70 -28.91 26.36
C GLU A 157 -32.85 -30.28 27.05
N ASP A 158 -34.07 -30.61 27.50
CA ASP A 158 -34.37 -31.90 28.12
C ASP A 158 -34.53 -32.96 27.02
N ILE A 159 -33.40 -33.39 26.46
CA ILE A 159 -33.33 -34.36 25.37
C ILE A 159 -32.68 -35.68 25.80
N ARG A 160 -33.08 -36.75 25.12
CA ARG A 160 -32.39 -38.05 25.10
C ARG A 160 -32.05 -38.39 23.67
N VAL A 161 -30.80 -38.80 23.44
CA VAL A 161 -30.29 -39.03 22.08
C VAL A 161 -29.73 -40.44 21.98
N PHE A 162 -30.36 -41.26 21.15
CA PHE A 162 -29.88 -42.61 20.81
C PHE A 162 -28.84 -42.55 19.71
N ARG A 163 -27.82 -43.41 19.80
CA ARG A 163 -26.67 -43.40 18.89
C ARG A 163 -26.37 -44.76 18.28
N TRP A 164 -26.10 -44.77 16.98
CA TRP A 164 -25.55 -45.92 16.26
C TRP A 164 -24.29 -45.52 15.50
N HIS A 165 -23.37 -46.46 15.29
CA HIS A 165 -22.29 -46.30 14.32
C HIS A 165 -22.84 -46.43 12.89
N VAL A 166 -22.32 -45.60 11.99
CA VAL A 166 -22.64 -45.60 10.57
C VAL A 166 -21.35 -45.74 9.78
N SER A 167 -21.32 -46.66 8.81
CA SER A 167 -20.15 -46.87 7.95
C SER A 167 -19.91 -45.66 7.03
N PRO A 168 -18.71 -45.53 6.42
CA PRO A 168 -18.46 -44.50 5.42
C PRO A 168 -19.43 -44.54 4.23
N GLN A 169 -19.96 -45.72 3.90
CA GLN A 169 -20.97 -45.92 2.84
C GLN A 169 -22.41 -45.66 3.32
N GLY A 170 -22.60 -45.19 4.55
CA GLY A 170 -23.91 -44.82 5.11
C GLY A 170 -24.70 -45.96 5.77
N PHE A 171 -24.15 -47.18 5.88
CA PHE A 171 -24.87 -48.30 6.48
C PHE A 171 -24.77 -48.30 8.01
N VAL A 172 -25.88 -48.53 8.70
CA VAL A 172 -25.91 -48.64 10.17
C VAL A 172 -25.22 -49.94 10.62
N GLN A 173 -24.38 -49.85 11.65
CA GLN A 173 -23.65 -50.97 12.24
C GLN A 173 -24.20 -51.30 13.64
N ASP A 174 -23.52 -50.84 14.70
CA ASP A 174 -23.85 -51.22 16.09
C ASP A 174 -24.56 -50.10 16.86
N TYR A 175 -25.54 -50.47 17.69
CA TYR A 175 -26.13 -49.58 18.70
C TYR A 175 -25.13 -49.30 19.83
N ILE A 176 -24.97 -48.02 20.16
CA ILE A 176 -24.03 -47.53 21.17
C ILE A 176 -24.72 -47.40 22.52
N ASP A 177 -25.58 -46.38 22.68
CA ASP A 177 -26.33 -46.04 23.89
C ASP A 177 -27.37 -44.92 23.62
N ASN A 178 -28.03 -44.46 24.69
CA ASN A 178 -28.98 -43.34 24.71
C ASN A 178 -28.43 -42.04 25.34
N ARG A 179 -27.10 -41.82 25.29
CA ARG A 179 -26.38 -40.69 25.93
C ARG A 179 -25.66 -39.78 24.93
N GLY A 180 -26.33 -39.50 23.81
CA GLY A 180 -25.80 -38.73 22.69
C GLY A 180 -25.99 -37.21 22.76
N GLU A 181 -26.40 -36.64 23.89
CA GLU A 181 -26.78 -35.22 23.98
C GLU A 181 -25.62 -34.28 23.58
N ARG A 182 -24.38 -34.69 23.83
CA ARG A 182 -23.18 -33.95 23.42
C ARG A 182 -22.84 -34.09 21.94
N ASP A 183 -23.29 -35.17 21.29
CA ASP A 183 -23.07 -35.37 19.85
C ASP A 183 -24.08 -34.56 19.00
N LEU A 184 -25.22 -34.15 19.59
CA LEU A 184 -26.27 -33.35 18.96
C LEU A 184 -26.11 -31.84 19.25
N GLN A 185 -24.89 -31.32 19.19
CA GLN A 185 -24.70 -29.87 19.29
C GLN A 185 -24.92 -29.22 17.91
N PRO A 186 -25.82 -28.22 17.81
CA PRO A 186 -26.01 -27.49 16.55
C PRO A 186 -24.71 -26.75 16.20
N PRO A 187 -24.42 -26.54 14.91
CA PRO A 187 -23.29 -25.71 14.51
C PRO A 187 -23.50 -24.25 14.98
N PRO A 188 -22.43 -23.45 15.02
CA PRO A 188 -22.56 -22.01 15.23
C PRO A 188 -23.55 -21.39 14.24
N ALA A 189 -24.44 -20.53 14.73
CA ALA A 189 -25.41 -19.84 13.89
C ALA A 189 -24.77 -18.81 12.94
N HIS A 190 -23.58 -18.35 13.29
CA HIS A 190 -22.76 -17.41 12.53
C HIS A 190 -21.37 -18.00 12.33
N ASP A 191 -20.79 -17.83 11.13
CA ASP A 191 -19.40 -18.16 10.83
C ASP A 191 -18.42 -17.01 11.11
N PHE A 192 -18.93 -15.90 11.66
CA PHE A 192 -18.19 -14.73 12.13
C PHE A 192 -18.57 -14.38 13.58
N GLN A 193 -17.75 -13.55 14.22
CA GLN A 193 -17.99 -13.09 15.60
C GLN A 193 -18.39 -11.62 15.63
N TRP A 194 -19.40 -11.30 16.43
CA TRP A 194 -19.83 -9.93 16.69
C TRP A 194 -18.88 -9.24 17.66
N THR A 195 -18.32 -8.10 17.25
CA THR A 195 -17.46 -7.24 18.07
C THR A 195 -18.29 -6.12 18.66
N LEU A 196 -18.41 -6.09 19.98
CA LEU A 196 -19.09 -5.00 20.71
C LEU A 196 -18.26 -3.72 20.63
N LEU A 197 -18.93 -2.59 20.41
CA LEU A 197 -18.32 -1.28 20.30
C LEU A 197 -18.56 -0.48 21.59
N GLY A 198 -17.50 0.12 22.11
CA GLY A 198 -17.49 0.85 23.37
C GLY A 198 -17.25 2.36 23.21
N ARG A 199 -16.93 3.03 24.32
CA ARG A 199 -16.67 4.48 24.35
C ARG A 199 -15.43 4.87 23.55
N GLU A 200 -14.46 3.97 23.45
CA GLU A 200 -13.24 4.11 22.65
C GLU A 200 -13.52 4.33 21.16
N ASN A 201 -14.70 3.90 20.67
CA ASN A 201 -15.12 4.07 19.29
C ASN A 201 -15.94 5.34 19.06
N GLN A 202 -16.26 6.11 20.11
CA GLN A 202 -17.09 7.32 19.98
C GLN A 202 -16.27 8.51 19.49
N VAL A 203 -16.81 9.23 18.51
CA VAL A 203 -16.31 10.53 18.06
C VAL A 203 -17.27 11.61 18.57
N LEU A 204 -16.75 12.50 19.41
CA LEU A 204 -17.53 13.56 20.05
C LEU A 204 -17.68 14.78 19.14
N GLY A 205 -18.84 15.42 19.19
CA GLY A 205 -19.14 16.65 18.45
C GLY A 205 -20.60 17.08 18.59
N ARG A 206 -21.10 17.89 17.65
CA ARG A 206 -22.51 18.36 17.66
C ARG A 206 -23.49 17.22 17.42
N PHE A 207 -23.14 16.32 16.50
CA PHE A 207 -23.81 15.07 16.21
C PHE A 207 -22.81 13.94 16.45
N PRO A 208 -22.71 13.42 17.70
CA PRO A 208 -21.73 12.40 18.03
C PRO A 208 -22.09 11.08 17.33
N HIS A 209 -21.08 10.30 16.94
CA HIS A 209 -21.28 9.01 16.27
C HIS A 209 -20.25 7.97 16.70
N ILE A 210 -20.58 6.69 16.49
CA ILE A 210 -19.68 5.55 16.65
C ILE A 210 -18.89 5.36 15.36
N ASN A 211 -17.57 5.39 15.46
CA ASN A 211 -16.66 5.06 14.38
C ASN A 211 -16.44 3.54 14.30
N ILE A 212 -16.71 2.98 13.11
CA ILE A 212 -16.43 1.59 12.80
C ILE A 212 -15.41 1.60 11.67
N GLU A 213 -14.17 1.23 12.03
CA GLU A 213 -13.08 0.96 11.08
C GLU A 213 -12.68 2.15 10.21
N ASP A 214 -12.98 3.38 10.63
CA ASP A 214 -12.78 4.62 9.87
C ASP A 214 -13.53 4.65 8.52
N GLU A 215 -14.53 3.77 8.35
CA GLU A 215 -15.29 3.63 7.11
C GLU A 215 -16.75 4.06 7.24
N ILE A 216 -17.39 3.70 8.36
CA ILE A 216 -18.78 4.08 8.64
C ILE A 216 -18.93 4.65 10.02
N PHE A 217 -19.85 5.61 10.11
CA PHE A 217 -20.11 6.39 11.31
C PHE A 217 -21.59 6.28 11.65
N VAL A 218 -21.89 5.65 12.78
CA VAL A 218 -23.27 5.35 13.20
C VAL A 218 -23.71 6.34 14.26
N GLU A 219 -24.79 7.07 13.98
CA GLU A 219 -25.41 8.02 14.88
C GLU A 219 -26.79 7.50 15.28
N THR A 220 -27.14 7.65 16.55
CA THR A 220 -28.51 7.38 17.06
C THR A 220 -29.12 8.60 17.75
N THR A 221 -28.44 9.75 17.69
CA THR A 221 -28.88 11.01 18.27
C THR A 221 -29.82 11.75 17.33
N GLY A 222 -30.78 12.51 17.88
CA GLY A 222 -31.66 13.37 17.09
C GLY A 222 -32.93 12.71 16.53
N GLY A 223 -33.29 11.51 17.01
CA GLY A 223 -34.55 10.85 16.66
C GLY A 223 -34.45 9.71 15.66
N ASP A 224 -33.31 9.57 14.97
CA ASP A 224 -33.10 8.57 13.93
C ASP A 224 -31.78 7.81 14.16
N LEU A 225 -31.74 6.55 13.77
CA LEU A 225 -30.54 5.76 13.52
C LEU A 225 -30.03 6.13 12.12
N THR A 226 -28.94 6.88 12.06
CA THR A 226 -28.31 7.36 10.82
C THR A 226 -26.94 6.71 10.63
N ILE A 227 -26.65 6.28 9.41
CA ILE A 227 -25.31 5.79 9.02
C ILE A 227 -24.71 6.75 8.01
N LYS A 228 -23.49 7.20 8.31
CA LYS A 228 -22.71 8.13 7.48
C LYS A 228 -21.44 7.44 6.99
N ILE A 229 -20.91 7.94 5.88
CA ILE A 229 -19.65 7.48 5.26
C ILE A 229 -18.53 8.52 5.35
N GLU A 230 -18.79 9.64 6.02
CA GLU A 230 -17.82 10.70 6.27
C GLU A 230 -17.70 10.95 7.76
N ASN A 231 -16.47 11.11 8.25
CA ASN A 231 -16.21 11.44 9.64
C ASN A 231 -16.52 12.92 9.92
N ASN A 232 -17.80 13.27 9.95
CA ASN A 232 -18.24 14.65 10.14
C ASN A 232 -19.34 14.75 11.21
N THR A 233 -18.97 15.37 12.34
CA THR A 233 -19.85 15.58 13.49
C THR A 233 -20.74 16.83 13.38
N LEU A 234 -20.71 17.57 12.25
CA LEU A 234 -21.56 18.74 11.98
C LEU A 234 -22.69 18.43 10.99
N SER A 235 -22.35 17.80 9.86
CA SER A 235 -23.27 17.43 8.78
C SER A 235 -22.49 16.54 7.82
N GLY A 236 -22.73 15.23 7.86
CA GLY A 236 -22.12 14.27 6.94
C GLY A 236 -23.13 13.75 5.93
N GLU A 237 -22.65 13.24 4.79
CA GLU A 237 -23.47 12.49 3.83
C GLU A 237 -24.00 11.21 4.50
N GLY A 238 -25.28 11.20 4.88
CA GLY A 238 -25.98 10.05 5.43
C GLY A 238 -26.45 9.12 4.33
N VAL A 239 -26.03 7.86 4.35
CA VAL A 239 -26.40 6.84 3.35
C VAL A 239 -27.64 6.04 3.77
N TYR A 240 -28.04 6.14 5.03
CA TYR A 240 -29.22 5.47 5.58
C TYR A 240 -29.72 6.19 6.83
N ALA A 241 -31.04 6.26 6.99
CA ALA A 241 -31.69 6.80 8.17
C ALA A 241 -33.02 6.08 8.43
N GLU A 242 -33.29 5.71 9.68
CA GLU A 242 -34.59 5.21 10.12
C GLU A 242 -34.92 5.70 11.55
N PRO A 243 -36.19 5.89 11.91
CA PRO A 243 -36.55 6.43 13.21
C PRO A 243 -36.26 5.46 14.37
N VAL A 244 -35.93 6.01 15.53
CA VAL A 244 -35.80 5.28 16.81
C VAL A 244 -36.98 5.56 17.74
N GLU A 245 -37.27 4.66 18.67
CA GLU A 245 -38.41 4.85 19.58
C GLU A 245 -38.21 6.02 20.56
N ASP A 246 -36.99 6.19 21.09
CA ASP A 246 -36.65 7.28 22.02
C ASP A 246 -35.71 8.30 21.36
N ALA A 247 -36.28 9.44 20.95
CA ALA A 247 -35.53 10.51 20.30
C ALA A 247 -34.53 11.23 21.21
N THR A 248 -34.58 11.00 22.53
CA THR A 248 -33.70 11.64 23.51
C THR A 248 -32.49 10.78 23.91
N GLN A 249 -32.32 9.61 23.30
CA GLN A 249 -31.20 8.71 23.60
C GLN A 249 -29.84 9.33 23.25
N SER A 250 -28.83 8.99 24.05
CA SER A 250 -27.42 9.21 23.75
C SER A 250 -26.77 7.95 23.17
N LEU A 251 -25.54 8.06 22.66
CA LEU A 251 -24.79 6.89 22.18
C LEU A 251 -24.50 5.86 23.28
N ASP A 252 -24.36 6.30 24.54
CA ASP A 252 -24.10 5.40 25.67
C ASP A 252 -25.34 4.57 26.06
N ASP A 253 -26.53 5.00 25.64
CA ASP A 253 -27.80 4.33 25.94
C ASP A 253 -28.13 3.20 24.95
N ALA A 254 -27.53 3.23 23.76
CA ALA A 254 -27.69 2.23 22.71
C ALA A 254 -26.51 1.23 22.70
N SER A 255 -26.77 0.00 22.29
CA SER A 255 -25.74 -1.03 22.15
C SER A 255 -25.39 -1.25 20.69
N PHE A 256 -24.10 -1.24 20.38
CA PHE A 256 -23.58 -1.39 19.02
C PHE A 256 -22.62 -2.59 18.96
N ALA A 257 -22.78 -3.39 17.92
CA ALA A 257 -21.82 -4.42 17.55
C ALA A 257 -21.69 -4.48 16.02
N TYR A 258 -20.54 -4.92 15.55
CA TYR A 258 -20.31 -5.14 14.12
C TYR A 258 -19.56 -6.45 13.86
N ALA A 259 -19.65 -6.94 12.64
CA ALA A 259 -18.84 -8.04 12.16
C ALA A 259 -18.40 -7.75 10.72
N LYS A 260 -17.17 -8.11 10.37
CA LYS A 260 -16.68 -8.05 8.99
C LYS A 260 -16.90 -9.40 8.32
N SER A 261 -17.59 -9.40 7.18
CA SER A 261 -17.72 -10.55 6.30
C SER A 261 -17.23 -10.14 4.91
N GLY A 262 -15.92 -10.27 4.70
CA GLY A 262 -15.28 -9.87 3.45
C GLY A 262 -15.47 -8.39 3.11
N ARG A 263 -16.19 -8.10 2.02
CA ARG A 263 -16.53 -6.71 1.61
C ARG A 263 -17.77 -6.12 2.29
N LEU A 264 -18.42 -6.87 3.18
CA LEU A 264 -19.59 -6.40 3.91
C LEU A 264 -19.24 -6.10 5.37
N ILE A 265 -19.81 -5.01 5.88
CA ILE A 265 -19.84 -4.73 7.31
C ILE A 265 -21.26 -4.99 7.80
N LEU A 266 -21.40 -5.98 8.68
CA LEU A 266 -22.67 -6.33 9.32
C LEU A 266 -22.77 -5.54 10.60
N LEU A 267 -23.91 -4.92 10.84
CA LEU A 267 -24.20 -4.10 12.00
C LEU A 267 -25.30 -4.76 12.82
N LYS A 268 -25.13 -4.73 14.13
CA LYS A 268 -26.09 -5.20 15.12
C LYS A 268 -26.27 -4.07 16.13
N ILE A 269 -27.44 -3.43 16.11
CA ILE A 269 -27.71 -2.21 16.86
C ILE A 269 -28.99 -2.39 17.67
N ARG A 270 -28.93 -2.09 18.96
CA ARG A 270 -30.11 -2.00 19.82
C ARG A 270 -30.24 -0.58 20.33
N PRO A 271 -31.16 0.22 19.77
CA PRO A 271 -31.47 1.54 20.31
C PRO A 271 -32.03 1.45 21.73
N TYR A 272 -31.99 2.55 22.45
CA TYR A 272 -32.44 2.65 23.83
C TYR A 272 -33.93 2.32 23.97
N ARG A 273 -34.27 1.50 24.96
CA ARG A 273 -35.63 1.01 25.29
C ARG A 273 -36.32 0.17 24.23
N GLU A 274 -35.65 -0.16 23.13
CA GLU A 274 -36.17 -1.13 22.17
C GLU A 274 -35.91 -2.57 22.67
N GLU A 275 -36.87 -3.46 22.48
CA GLU A 275 -36.72 -4.89 22.84
C GLU A 275 -36.03 -5.70 21.73
N THR A 276 -36.04 -5.19 20.50
CA THR A 276 -35.51 -5.87 19.31
C THR A 276 -34.15 -5.31 18.89
N TRP A 277 -33.29 -6.19 18.38
CA TRP A 277 -32.05 -5.79 17.71
C TRP A 277 -32.33 -5.53 16.24
N ARG A 278 -31.75 -4.45 15.71
CA ARG A 278 -31.77 -4.12 14.29
C ARG A 278 -30.48 -4.59 13.65
N TYR A 279 -30.60 -5.26 12.51
CA TYR A 279 -29.44 -5.75 11.77
C TYR A 279 -29.35 -5.11 10.40
N LEU A 280 -28.18 -4.56 10.08
CA LEU A 280 -27.95 -3.85 8.83
C LEU A 280 -26.70 -4.38 8.13
N VAL A 281 -26.72 -4.34 6.80
CA VAL A 281 -25.60 -4.74 5.95
C VAL A 281 -25.13 -3.50 5.21
N TYR A 282 -23.92 -3.06 5.51
CA TYR A 282 -23.22 -2.03 4.75
C TYR A 282 -22.33 -2.69 3.69
N ASN A 283 -22.54 -2.31 2.43
CA ASN A 283 -21.71 -2.72 1.32
C ASN A 283 -20.64 -1.66 1.08
N ARG A 284 -19.37 -2.04 1.30
CA ARG A 284 -18.22 -1.12 1.21
C ARG A 284 -18.00 -0.60 -0.21
N ASP A 285 -18.27 -1.42 -1.23
CA ASP A 285 -18.04 -1.09 -2.63
C ASP A 285 -19.10 -0.12 -3.15
N LEU A 286 -20.37 -0.38 -2.82
CA LEU A 286 -21.52 0.43 -3.25
C LEU A 286 -21.83 1.61 -2.31
N LYS A 287 -21.26 1.61 -1.10
CA LYS A 287 -21.56 2.55 -0.01
C LYS A 287 -23.05 2.64 0.33
N THR A 288 -23.78 1.55 0.18
CA THR A 288 -25.20 1.44 0.51
C THR A 288 -25.41 0.62 1.76
N VAL A 289 -26.50 0.90 2.48
CA VAL A 289 -26.92 0.11 3.64
C VAL A 289 -28.31 -0.46 3.38
N VAL A 290 -28.51 -1.72 3.76
CA VAL A 290 -29.82 -2.38 3.75
C VAL A 290 -30.09 -2.99 5.11
N ARG A 291 -31.30 -2.80 5.65
CA ARG A 291 -31.77 -3.47 6.87
C ARG A 291 -32.22 -4.90 6.57
N LEU A 292 -31.62 -5.88 7.23
CA LEU A 292 -31.87 -7.32 7.06
C LEU A 292 -31.84 -8.02 8.42
N ASP A 293 -32.95 -7.97 9.16
CA ASP A 293 -33.02 -8.48 10.54
C ASP A 293 -32.79 -10.01 10.64
N ALA A 294 -33.08 -10.77 9.57
CA ALA A 294 -32.90 -12.23 9.52
C ALA A 294 -31.44 -12.69 9.69
N ILE A 295 -30.44 -11.83 9.45
CA ILE A 295 -29.03 -12.18 9.69
C ILE A 295 -28.70 -12.33 11.19
N GLY A 296 -29.57 -11.78 12.05
CA GLY A 296 -29.42 -11.85 13.49
C GLY A 296 -29.59 -13.25 14.06
N GLU A 297 -30.46 -14.06 13.47
CA GLU A 297 -30.69 -15.43 13.90
C GLU A 297 -29.57 -16.34 13.45
N SER A 298 -29.30 -16.38 12.14
CA SER A 298 -28.23 -17.18 11.56
C SER A 298 -27.77 -16.53 10.24
N CYS A 299 -26.47 -16.51 10.00
CA CYS A 299 -25.91 -15.94 8.79
C CYS A 299 -24.54 -16.55 8.52
N VAL A 300 -24.30 -16.95 7.27
CA VAL A 300 -23.07 -17.61 6.85
C VAL A 300 -22.52 -16.89 5.62
N ALA A 301 -21.21 -16.76 5.52
CA ALA A 301 -20.56 -16.23 4.33
C ALA A 301 -20.71 -17.18 3.13
N LEU A 302 -21.03 -16.61 1.98
CA LEU A 302 -20.93 -17.30 0.70
C LEU A 302 -19.44 -17.49 0.34
N PRO A 303 -19.10 -18.51 -0.49
CA PRO A 303 -17.72 -18.76 -0.88
C PRO A 303 -17.12 -17.55 -1.60
N GLU A 304 -15.78 -17.46 -1.58
CA GLU A 304 -15.02 -16.48 -2.36
C GLU A 304 -15.42 -15.02 -2.10
N ASP A 305 -15.94 -14.74 -0.91
CA ASP A 305 -16.47 -13.42 -0.56
C ASP A 305 -17.47 -12.94 -1.62
N HIS A 306 -18.47 -13.77 -1.93
CA HIS A 306 -19.56 -13.40 -2.84
C HIS A 306 -20.70 -12.66 -2.12
N GLY A 307 -20.72 -12.72 -0.79
CA GLY A 307 -21.73 -12.10 0.06
C GLY A 307 -22.09 -13.01 1.22
N ILE A 308 -23.34 -12.94 1.66
CA ILE A 308 -23.87 -13.70 2.80
C ILE A 308 -25.19 -14.39 2.45
N ILE A 309 -25.46 -15.48 3.15
CA ILE A 309 -26.72 -16.22 3.08
C ILE A 309 -27.28 -16.41 4.49
N PHE A 310 -28.58 -16.25 4.63
CA PHE A 310 -29.29 -16.29 5.91
C PHE A 310 -30.65 -16.98 5.72
N PRO A 311 -31.35 -17.35 6.82
CA PRO A 311 -32.67 -17.95 6.72
C PRO A 311 -33.61 -17.17 5.82
N GLY A 312 -34.01 -17.81 4.72
CA GLY A 312 -34.93 -17.26 3.74
C GLY A 312 -34.43 -16.05 2.95
N GLY A 313 -33.10 -15.86 2.82
CA GLY A 313 -32.58 -14.85 1.91
C GLY A 313 -31.07 -14.87 1.70
N TYR A 314 -30.61 -13.91 0.91
CA TYR A 314 -29.20 -13.66 0.66
C TYR A 314 -28.93 -12.20 0.34
N TYR A 315 -27.67 -11.81 0.49
CA TYR A 315 -27.14 -10.53 0.05
C TYR A 315 -25.82 -10.78 -0.69
N LEU A 316 -25.70 -10.31 -1.93
CA LEU A 316 -24.49 -10.41 -2.73
C LEU A 316 -23.69 -9.11 -2.71
N ASN A 317 -22.39 -9.21 -2.92
CA ASN A 317 -21.51 -8.04 -3.02
C ASN A 317 -21.86 -7.11 -4.20
N SER A 318 -22.59 -7.60 -5.20
CA SER A 318 -23.18 -6.78 -6.27
C SER A 318 -24.28 -5.82 -5.78
N GLY A 319 -24.69 -5.91 -4.51
CA GLY A 319 -25.83 -5.19 -3.94
C GLY A 319 -27.18 -5.86 -4.18
N GLU A 320 -27.21 -6.95 -4.95
CA GLU A 320 -28.42 -7.75 -5.13
C GLU A 320 -28.72 -8.52 -3.85
N TRP A 321 -29.93 -8.36 -3.33
CA TRP A 321 -30.41 -9.12 -2.19
C TRP A 321 -31.86 -9.53 -2.42
N ARG A 322 -32.24 -10.63 -1.79
CA ARG A 322 -33.61 -11.13 -1.86
C ARG A 322 -33.98 -11.84 -0.57
N THR A 323 -35.18 -11.55 -0.09
CA THR A 323 -35.88 -12.31 0.95
C THR A 323 -37.03 -13.09 0.29
N PHE A 324 -37.18 -14.35 0.66
CA PHE A 324 -38.11 -15.29 0.03
C PHE A 324 -39.41 -15.48 0.81
N ASN A 325 -39.41 -15.25 2.12
CA ASN A 325 -40.58 -15.35 3.02
C ASN A 325 -40.46 -14.34 4.17
N GLU A 326 -41.60 -13.89 4.71
CA GLU A 326 -41.67 -12.96 5.87
C GLU A 326 -41.62 -13.66 7.23
N THR A 327 -41.93 -14.97 7.30
CA THR A 327 -41.88 -15.79 8.53
C THR A 327 -40.77 -16.82 8.44
N ASN A 328 -39.51 -16.39 8.64
CA ASN A 328 -38.35 -17.30 8.77
C ASN A 328 -37.76 -17.30 10.18
N ASP A 329 -38.48 -16.80 11.17
CA ASP A 329 -38.04 -16.81 12.56
C ASP A 329 -37.79 -18.25 13.02
N GLY A 330 -36.69 -18.47 13.75
CA GLY A 330 -36.34 -19.75 14.35
C GLY A 330 -35.60 -20.74 13.44
N PHE A 331 -35.24 -20.35 12.21
CA PHE A 331 -34.38 -21.16 11.34
C PHE A 331 -32.90 -20.92 11.67
N PHE A 332 -32.14 -21.99 11.82
CA PHE A 332 -30.69 -21.91 12.03
C PHE A 332 -29.95 -22.72 10.98
N PHE A 333 -28.75 -22.28 10.65
CA PHE A 333 -27.85 -23.01 9.78
C PHE A 333 -27.56 -24.39 10.37
N GLN A 334 -27.80 -25.46 9.61
CA GLN A 334 -27.53 -26.83 10.04
C GLN A 334 -26.23 -27.36 9.41
N ARG A 335 -26.04 -27.16 8.10
CA ARG A 335 -24.83 -27.53 7.37
C ARG A 335 -24.83 -26.98 5.94
N LYS A 336 -23.67 -27.05 5.30
CA LYS A 336 -23.52 -26.86 3.84
C LYS A 336 -23.00 -28.13 3.19
N ILE A 337 -23.44 -28.41 1.96
CA ILE A 337 -22.99 -29.52 1.12
C ILE A 337 -22.46 -28.95 -0.18
N VAL A 338 -21.19 -29.21 -0.47
CA VAL A 338 -20.56 -28.80 -1.74
C VAL A 338 -20.75 -29.93 -2.73
N SER A 339 -21.28 -29.60 -3.91
CA SER A 339 -21.42 -30.57 -5.00
C SER A 339 -20.04 -30.93 -5.58
N PRO A 340 -19.79 -32.21 -5.95
CA PRO A 340 -18.57 -32.59 -6.66
C PRO A 340 -18.40 -31.92 -8.03
N ASN A 341 -19.48 -31.41 -8.64
CA ASN A 341 -19.38 -30.61 -9.88
C ASN A 341 -18.68 -29.25 -9.66
N GLY A 342 -18.41 -28.85 -8.42
CA GLY A 342 -17.75 -27.58 -8.07
C GLY A 342 -18.61 -26.33 -8.23
N GLU A 343 -19.79 -26.42 -8.83
CA GLU A 343 -20.66 -25.28 -9.17
C GLU A 343 -21.68 -24.96 -8.09
N ASP A 344 -22.31 -25.98 -7.53
CA ASP A 344 -23.45 -25.80 -6.64
C ASP A 344 -23.08 -26.09 -5.19
N ILE A 345 -23.55 -25.23 -4.27
CA ILE A 345 -23.48 -25.45 -2.83
C ILE A 345 -24.88 -25.38 -2.25
N LEU A 346 -25.28 -26.43 -1.54
CA LEU A 346 -26.53 -26.48 -0.81
C LEU A 346 -26.34 -26.02 0.62
N TYR A 347 -27.02 -24.95 1.01
CA TYR A 347 -27.15 -24.49 2.37
C TYR A 347 -28.46 -25.02 2.96
N ILE A 348 -28.36 -25.64 4.12
CA ILE A 348 -29.50 -26.26 4.80
C ILE A 348 -29.75 -25.50 6.10
N PHE A 349 -30.95 -24.92 6.20
CA PHE A 349 -31.46 -24.29 7.40
C PHE A 349 -32.54 -25.17 8.00
N TYR A 350 -32.53 -25.35 9.31
CA TYR A 350 -33.48 -26.19 10.05
C TYR A 350 -34.28 -25.34 11.04
N HIS A 351 -35.58 -25.60 11.17
CA HIS A 351 -36.45 -24.97 12.14
C HIS A 351 -36.78 -25.95 13.26
N ASN A 352 -36.35 -25.65 14.48
CA ASN A 352 -36.40 -26.61 15.59
C ASN A 352 -37.83 -26.94 16.08
N ASP A 353 -38.80 -26.03 15.97
CA ASP A 353 -40.16 -26.28 16.52
C ASP A 353 -40.96 -27.23 15.65
N ASP A 354 -40.99 -26.98 14.35
CA ASP A 354 -41.90 -27.66 13.41
C ASP A 354 -41.17 -28.66 12.50
N GLY A 355 -39.83 -28.77 12.61
CA GLY A 355 -39.03 -29.68 11.79
C GLY A 355 -38.88 -29.24 10.33
N GLN A 356 -39.20 -27.98 10.01
CA GLN A 356 -39.08 -27.46 8.66
C GLN A 356 -37.62 -27.32 8.23
N VAL A 357 -37.36 -27.56 6.96
CA VAL A 357 -36.04 -27.41 6.33
C VAL A 357 -36.12 -26.46 5.16
N GLY A 358 -35.20 -25.50 5.12
CA GLY A 358 -34.97 -24.58 4.01
C GLY A 358 -33.71 -24.99 3.26
N LEU A 359 -33.88 -25.41 2.01
CA LEU A 359 -32.81 -25.82 1.12
C LEU A 359 -32.52 -24.72 0.11
N LEU A 360 -31.38 -24.03 0.28
CA LEU A 360 -30.96 -22.94 -0.59
C LEU A 360 -29.73 -23.36 -1.38
N THR A 361 -29.89 -23.53 -2.69
CA THR A 361 -28.79 -23.88 -3.59
C THR A 361 -28.18 -22.61 -4.18
N TYR A 362 -26.90 -22.38 -3.88
CA TYR A 362 -26.10 -21.30 -4.43
C TYR A 362 -25.23 -21.82 -5.58
N ASN A 363 -25.27 -21.16 -6.74
CA ASN A 363 -24.39 -21.46 -7.87
C ASN A 363 -23.22 -20.47 -7.92
N LEU A 364 -21.98 -20.98 -7.93
CA LEU A 364 -20.76 -20.17 -7.90
C LEU A 364 -20.57 -19.34 -9.18
N ILE A 365 -20.88 -19.88 -10.35
CA ILE A 365 -20.67 -19.19 -11.65
C ILE A 365 -21.69 -18.06 -11.81
N GLU A 366 -22.97 -18.39 -11.72
CA GLU A 366 -24.05 -17.43 -11.88
C GLU A 366 -24.08 -16.42 -10.72
N LYS A 367 -23.55 -16.80 -9.55
CA LYS A 367 -23.71 -16.12 -8.26
C LYS A 367 -25.17 -15.86 -7.94
N LYS A 368 -25.99 -16.89 -8.11
CA LYS A 368 -27.43 -16.81 -7.86
C LYS A 368 -27.87 -17.94 -6.95
N ILE A 369 -28.88 -17.63 -6.16
CA ILE A 369 -29.61 -18.63 -5.40
C ILE A 369 -30.78 -19.12 -6.25
N LYS A 370 -30.83 -20.43 -6.49
CA LYS A 370 -31.99 -21.09 -7.11
C LYS A 370 -33.19 -20.97 -6.16
N ASN A 371 -34.40 -21.07 -6.68
CA ASN A 371 -35.63 -20.98 -5.86
C ASN A 371 -35.52 -21.92 -4.64
N PRO A 372 -35.61 -21.38 -3.40
CA PRO A 372 -35.47 -22.19 -2.20
C PRO A 372 -36.54 -23.26 -2.13
N ILE A 373 -36.16 -24.45 -1.65
CA ILE A 373 -37.10 -25.55 -1.45
C ILE A 373 -37.35 -25.69 0.05
N TYR A 374 -38.60 -25.52 0.45
CA TYR A 374 -39.03 -25.72 1.83
C TYR A 374 -39.75 -27.08 1.96
N ALA A 375 -39.35 -27.85 2.96
CA ALA A 375 -39.89 -29.18 3.26
C ALA A 375 -39.92 -29.39 4.78
N HIS A 376 -40.37 -30.55 5.26
CA HIS A 376 -40.37 -30.92 6.68
C HIS A 376 -39.29 -31.96 7.04
N GLY A 377 -38.46 -32.30 6.06
CA GLY A 377 -37.27 -33.10 6.22
C GLY A 377 -36.74 -33.53 4.85
N TYR A 378 -35.47 -33.95 4.83
CA TYR A 378 -34.79 -34.31 3.61
C TYR A 378 -33.87 -35.52 3.83
N ALA A 379 -33.77 -36.39 2.82
CA ALA A 379 -32.85 -37.50 2.80
C ALA A 379 -32.04 -37.45 1.50
N LEU A 380 -30.72 -37.27 1.63
CA LEU A 380 -29.80 -37.21 0.50
C LEU A 380 -29.05 -38.54 0.38
N ALA A 381 -29.19 -39.20 -0.77
CA ALA A 381 -28.49 -40.43 -1.10
C ALA A 381 -27.14 -40.16 -1.77
N ALA A 382 -26.21 -41.12 -1.66
CA ALA A 382 -24.85 -41.02 -2.20
C ALA A 382 -24.82 -40.83 -3.74
N ASN A 383 -25.88 -41.23 -4.45
CA ASN A 383 -26.02 -41.04 -5.90
C ASN A 383 -26.58 -39.64 -6.29
N GLY A 384 -26.82 -38.74 -5.32
CA GLY A 384 -27.35 -37.40 -5.56
C GLY A 384 -28.88 -37.31 -5.60
N ASP A 385 -29.59 -38.41 -5.34
CA ASP A 385 -31.04 -38.37 -5.17
C ASP A 385 -31.41 -37.75 -3.82
N LEU A 386 -32.24 -36.71 -3.86
CA LEU A 386 -32.73 -35.98 -2.69
C LEU A 386 -34.23 -36.22 -2.53
N LEU A 387 -34.61 -36.95 -1.49
CA LEU A 387 -36.01 -37.16 -1.14
C LEU A 387 -36.45 -36.10 -0.13
N LEU A 388 -37.55 -35.41 -0.43
CA LEU A 388 -38.17 -34.41 0.43
C LEU A 388 -39.57 -34.88 0.81
N PHE A 389 -39.99 -34.61 2.05
CA PHE A 389 -41.38 -34.80 2.42
C PHE A 389 -42.01 -33.48 2.87
N SER A 390 -43.31 -33.36 2.62
CA SER A 390 -44.09 -32.19 3.03
C SER A 390 -45.16 -32.60 4.03
N SER A 391 -45.41 -31.74 5.01
CA SER A 391 -46.46 -31.89 6.01
C SER A 391 -47.34 -30.65 6.00
N GLU A 392 -48.62 -30.80 6.33
CA GLU A 392 -49.58 -29.69 6.42
C GLU A 392 -49.84 -29.27 7.88
N GLY A 393 -49.01 -29.72 8.82
CA GLY A 393 -49.12 -29.38 10.25
C GLY A 393 -50.20 -30.15 11.02
N GLU A 394 -51.02 -30.96 10.34
CA GLU A 394 -52.04 -31.82 10.93
C GLU A 394 -51.62 -33.30 10.93
N ALA A 395 -52.20 -34.08 11.85
CA ALA A 395 -51.93 -35.53 11.92
C ALA A 395 -52.60 -36.26 10.75
N ALA A 396 -51.79 -36.80 9.83
CA ALA A 396 -52.23 -37.46 8.61
C ALA A 396 -51.70 -38.89 8.49
N ARG A 397 -52.37 -39.72 7.66
CA ARG A 397 -51.88 -41.07 7.32
C ARG A 397 -51.04 -41.11 6.05
N GLN A 398 -51.33 -40.21 5.11
CA GLN A 398 -50.63 -40.13 3.83
C GLN A 398 -49.67 -38.94 3.85
N HIS A 399 -48.40 -39.22 3.59
CA HIS A 399 -47.32 -38.24 3.62
C HIS A 399 -46.78 -38.06 2.21
N PRO A 400 -47.00 -36.90 1.56
CA PRO A 400 -46.48 -36.66 0.22
C PRO A 400 -44.96 -36.53 0.25
N MET A 401 -44.30 -37.24 -0.66
CA MET A 401 -42.85 -37.20 -0.84
C MET A 401 -42.49 -36.90 -2.29
N GLN A 402 -41.38 -36.18 -2.47
CA GLN A 402 -40.86 -35.76 -3.78
C GLN A 402 -39.40 -36.17 -3.90
N LEU A 403 -39.08 -36.93 -4.95
CA LEU A 403 -37.71 -37.29 -5.27
C LEU A 403 -37.15 -36.27 -6.27
N TRP A 404 -36.04 -35.66 -5.92
CA TRP A 404 -35.27 -34.76 -6.75
C TRP A 404 -33.97 -35.42 -7.19
N GLN A 405 -33.62 -35.28 -8.47
CA GLN A 405 -32.27 -35.54 -8.93
C GLN A 405 -31.48 -34.25 -8.74
N THR A 406 -30.35 -34.32 -8.03
CA THR A 406 -29.55 -33.15 -7.65
C THR A 406 -28.07 -33.36 -7.96
N PRO A 407 -27.28 -32.29 -8.08
CA PRO A 407 -25.83 -32.41 -8.28
C PRO A 407 -25.07 -32.84 -7.00
N PHE A 408 -25.74 -33.01 -5.85
CA PHE A 408 -25.10 -33.30 -4.56
C PHE A 408 -24.88 -34.81 -4.33
N TYR A 409 -24.06 -35.45 -5.17
CA TYR A 409 -23.67 -36.85 -5.01
C TYR A 409 -22.33 -37.00 -4.27
N ASP A 410 -22.00 -38.22 -3.87
CA ASP A 410 -20.66 -38.57 -3.36
C ASP A 410 -19.75 -38.88 -4.56
N ALA A 411 -18.61 -38.19 -4.64
CA ALA A 411 -17.65 -38.32 -5.74
C ALA A 411 -17.19 -39.77 -5.95
N ALA A 412 -17.09 -40.58 -4.89
CA ALA A 412 -16.73 -42.00 -4.99
C ALA A 412 -17.79 -42.87 -5.71
N SER A 413 -19.00 -42.35 -5.89
CA SER A 413 -20.11 -43.05 -6.55
C SER A 413 -20.11 -42.86 -8.08
N GLN A 414 -19.30 -41.95 -8.62
CA GLN A 414 -19.12 -41.75 -10.05
C GLN A 414 -17.85 -42.45 -10.54
N ILE A 415 -18.01 -43.35 -11.52
CA ILE A 415 -16.89 -43.92 -12.26
C ILE A 415 -16.54 -42.92 -13.36
N THR A 416 -15.44 -42.19 -13.20
CA THR A 416 -14.88 -41.34 -14.25
C THR A 416 -13.89 -42.17 -15.07
N GLU A 417 -13.99 -42.12 -16.40
CA GLU A 417 -12.93 -42.66 -17.27
C GLU A 417 -11.68 -41.77 -17.09
N GLU A 418 -10.53 -42.38 -16.80
CA GLU A 418 -9.27 -41.64 -16.69
C GLU A 418 -8.89 -41.06 -18.07
N SER A 419 -9.05 -39.74 -18.19
CA SER A 419 -8.66 -38.94 -19.34
C SER A 419 -7.47 -38.06 -18.92
N ASP A 420 -6.42 -37.98 -19.74
CA ASP A 420 -5.21 -37.19 -19.46
C ASP A 420 -5.30 -35.76 -20.05
N SER A 421 -6.51 -35.21 -20.12
CA SER A 421 -6.76 -33.89 -20.71
C SER A 421 -6.23 -32.77 -19.81
N LEU A 422 -5.94 -31.59 -20.38
CA LEU A 422 -5.55 -30.41 -19.58
C LEU A 422 -6.64 -30.04 -18.56
N LEU A 423 -7.92 -30.20 -18.94
CA LEU A 423 -9.06 -29.93 -18.04
C LEU A 423 -9.06 -30.86 -16.83
N ASP A 424 -8.68 -32.14 -16.99
CA ASP A 424 -8.57 -33.08 -15.86
C ASP A 424 -7.42 -32.71 -14.91
N ARG A 425 -6.31 -32.20 -15.45
CA ARG A 425 -5.16 -31.73 -14.65
C ARG A 425 -5.49 -30.48 -13.83
N ILE A 426 -6.31 -29.56 -14.36
CA ILE A 426 -6.79 -28.36 -13.64
C ILE A 426 -7.89 -28.74 -12.64
N GLY A 427 -8.80 -29.63 -13.03
CA GLY A 427 -9.94 -30.02 -12.24
C GLY A 427 -11.13 -29.07 -12.36
N ASN A 428 -12.34 -29.63 -12.35
CA ASN A 428 -13.58 -28.88 -12.58
C ASN A 428 -13.80 -27.76 -11.56
N SER A 429 -13.53 -28.01 -10.27
CA SER A 429 -13.73 -27.01 -9.23
C SER A 429 -12.86 -25.78 -9.44
N GLU A 430 -11.63 -25.93 -9.93
CA GLU A 430 -10.74 -24.80 -10.18
C GLU A 430 -11.21 -24.00 -11.41
N MET A 431 -11.64 -24.69 -12.47
CA MET A 431 -12.25 -24.05 -13.65
C MET A 431 -13.50 -23.24 -13.30
N VAL A 432 -14.37 -23.77 -12.44
CA VAL A 432 -15.59 -23.09 -11.99
C VAL A 432 -15.28 -21.78 -11.27
N ARG A 433 -14.30 -21.80 -10.36
CA ARG A 433 -13.85 -20.61 -9.62
C ARG A 433 -13.30 -19.55 -10.57
N TRP A 434 -12.41 -19.96 -11.47
CA TRP A 434 -11.83 -19.07 -12.46
C TRP A 434 -12.91 -18.42 -13.35
N ILE A 435 -13.85 -19.20 -13.90
CA ILE A 435 -14.97 -18.69 -14.70
C ILE A 435 -15.83 -17.72 -13.89
N SER A 436 -16.11 -18.04 -12.61
CA SER A 436 -16.87 -17.14 -11.73
C SER A 436 -16.16 -15.79 -11.53
N GLU A 437 -14.84 -15.81 -11.32
CA GLU A 437 -14.05 -14.58 -11.17
C GLU A 437 -14.06 -13.73 -12.44
N LEU A 438 -13.92 -14.33 -13.63
CA LEU A 438 -14.00 -13.61 -14.91
C LEU A 438 -15.36 -12.95 -15.12
N LEU A 439 -16.46 -13.68 -14.88
CA LEU A 439 -17.81 -13.12 -14.97
C LEU A 439 -18.08 -12.05 -13.91
N SER A 440 -17.34 -12.05 -12.81
CA SER A 440 -17.43 -11.00 -11.79
C SER A 440 -16.80 -9.71 -12.26
N VAL A 441 -15.63 -9.80 -12.90
CA VAL A 441 -15.00 -8.65 -13.56
C VAL A 441 -15.96 -8.04 -14.57
N CYS A 442 -16.55 -8.85 -15.46
CA CYS A 442 -17.52 -8.36 -16.43
C CYS A 442 -18.71 -7.63 -15.77
N ARG A 443 -19.27 -8.20 -14.70
CA ARG A 443 -20.40 -7.60 -13.97
C ARG A 443 -20.09 -6.23 -13.39
N VAL A 444 -18.89 -6.04 -12.81
CA VAL A 444 -18.48 -4.74 -12.27
C VAL A 444 -18.32 -3.71 -13.39
N LEU A 445 -17.72 -4.10 -14.51
CA LEU A 445 -17.48 -3.21 -15.64
C LEU A 445 -18.76 -2.80 -16.40
N GLU A 446 -19.82 -3.61 -16.29
CA GLU A 446 -21.14 -3.33 -16.88
C GLU A 446 -22.03 -2.42 -16.01
N MET A 447 -21.65 -2.15 -14.76
CA MET A 447 -22.44 -1.27 -13.88
C MET A 447 -22.56 0.15 -14.49
N LYS A 448 -23.76 0.75 -14.38
CA LYS A 448 -24.02 2.10 -14.94
C LYS A 448 -23.27 3.19 -14.18
N THR A 449 -23.18 3.04 -12.86
CA THR A 449 -22.52 3.94 -11.92
C THR A 449 -21.26 3.27 -11.39
N ILE A 450 -20.12 3.56 -12.00
CA ILE A 450 -18.81 3.04 -11.55
C ILE A 450 -18.06 4.19 -10.92
N ASN A 451 -17.47 3.95 -9.75
CA ASN A 451 -16.60 4.90 -9.05
C ASN A 451 -15.12 4.45 -9.17
N GLU A 452 -14.19 5.36 -8.85
CA GLU A 452 -12.74 5.10 -8.89
C GLU A 452 -12.35 3.82 -8.14
N SER A 453 -12.93 3.60 -6.95
CA SER A 453 -12.66 2.41 -6.12
C SER A 453 -13.01 1.10 -6.80
N LEU A 454 -14.10 1.03 -7.58
CA LEU A 454 -14.49 -0.17 -8.31
C LEU A 454 -13.48 -0.51 -9.43
N PHE A 455 -12.88 0.49 -10.08
CA PHE A 455 -11.85 0.23 -11.10
C PHE A 455 -10.54 -0.27 -10.49
N VAL A 456 -10.11 0.32 -9.37
CA VAL A 456 -8.95 -0.17 -8.59
C VAL A 456 -9.16 -1.62 -8.15
N GLN A 457 -10.37 -1.93 -7.67
CA GLN A 457 -10.75 -3.29 -7.27
C GLN A 457 -10.68 -4.29 -8.42
N VAL A 458 -11.18 -3.94 -9.60
CA VAL A 458 -11.09 -4.81 -10.78
C VAL A 458 -9.63 -5.02 -11.18
N GLN A 459 -8.82 -3.97 -11.10
CA GLN A 459 -7.39 -4.07 -11.39
C GLN A 459 -6.66 -5.03 -10.43
N ASP A 460 -6.95 -4.95 -9.13
CA ASP A 460 -6.43 -5.89 -8.12
C ASP A 460 -6.93 -7.31 -8.32
N GLN A 461 -8.18 -7.48 -8.77
CA GLN A 461 -8.72 -8.79 -9.11
C GLN A 461 -8.02 -9.39 -10.33
N LEU A 462 -7.84 -8.61 -11.41
CA LEU A 462 -7.14 -9.04 -12.61
C LEU A 462 -5.68 -9.43 -12.33
N ARG A 463 -5.00 -8.70 -11.43
CA ARG A 463 -3.64 -9.04 -11.00
C ARG A 463 -3.60 -10.39 -10.27
N ARG A 464 -4.52 -10.60 -9.31
CA ARG A 464 -4.61 -11.84 -8.54
C ARG A 464 -4.91 -13.06 -9.40
N LEU A 465 -5.70 -12.90 -10.47
CA LEU A 465 -6.00 -13.98 -11.41
C LEU A 465 -4.73 -14.61 -12.02
N PHE A 466 -3.77 -13.78 -12.44
CA PHE A 466 -2.51 -14.28 -13.01
C PHE A 466 -1.61 -14.96 -11.97
N ASP A 467 -1.65 -14.52 -10.72
CA ASP A 467 -0.87 -15.13 -9.62
C ASP A 467 -1.48 -16.46 -9.16
N GLN A 468 -2.81 -16.57 -9.16
CA GLN A 468 -3.55 -17.72 -8.65
C GLN A 468 -3.64 -18.86 -9.67
N TYR A 469 -3.83 -18.55 -10.96
CA TYR A 469 -4.05 -19.54 -12.01
C TYR A 469 -2.86 -19.62 -12.97
N LEU A 470 -1.78 -20.28 -12.53
CA LEU A 470 -0.51 -20.37 -13.27
C LEU A 470 -0.64 -21.01 -14.67
N TRP A 471 -1.63 -21.88 -14.86
CA TRP A 471 -1.91 -22.54 -16.14
C TRP A 471 -2.49 -21.59 -17.20
N LEU A 472 -2.80 -20.33 -16.86
CA LEU A 472 -3.18 -19.29 -17.83
C LEU A 472 -2.09 -19.03 -18.89
N THR A 473 -0.84 -19.43 -18.65
CA THR A 473 0.24 -19.32 -19.64
C THR A 473 0.24 -20.42 -20.70
N GLU A 474 -0.57 -21.47 -20.52
CA GLU A 474 -0.69 -22.58 -21.47
C GLU A 474 -1.32 -22.11 -22.79
N GLU A 475 -1.00 -22.80 -23.90
CA GLU A 475 -1.38 -22.38 -25.25
C GLU A 475 -2.90 -22.30 -25.46
N GLU A 476 -3.66 -23.17 -24.78
CA GLU A 476 -5.12 -23.23 -24.84
C GLU A 476 -5.81 -21.98 -24.26
N PHE A 477 -5.15 -21.24 -23.37
CA PHE A 477 -5.66 -20.03 -22.71
C PHE A 477 -4.98 -18.73 -23.18
N ARG A 478 -4.11 -18.80 -24.20
CA ARG A 478 -3.32 -17.65 -24.69
C ARG A 478 -4.21 -16.46 -25.08
N GLU A 479 -5.34 -16.71 -25.73
CA GLU A 479 -6.29 -15.66 -26.15
C GLU A 479 -6.93 -14.96 -24.95
N THR A 480 -7.39 -15.73 -23.95
CA THR A 480 -7.94 -15.20 -22.70
C THR A 480 -6.90 -14.39 -21.94
N SER A 481 -5.67 -14.89 -21.82
CA SER A 481 -4.56 -14.21 -21.17
C SER A 481 -4.19 -12.89 -21.86
N ALA A 482 -4.20 -12.85 -23.20
CA ALA A 482 -3.97 -11.61 -23.95
C ALA A 482 -5.08 -10.57 -23.70
N LEU A 483 -6.34 -11.02 -23.64
CA LEU A 483 -7.48 -10.16 -23.37
C LEU A 483 -7.45 -9.58 -21.95
N LEU A 484 -7.12 -10.40 -20.94
CA LEU A 484 -6.98 -9.95 -19.55
C LEU A 484 -5.89 -8.89 -19.38
N ASN A 485 -4.72 -9.09 -20.02
CA ASN A 485 -3.65 -8.09 -20.02
C ASN A 485 -4.09 -6.78 -20.71
N THR A 486 -4.80 -6.88 -21.83
CA THR A 486 -5.32 -5.71 -22.55
C THR A 486 -6.34 -4.94 -21.70
N LEU A 487 -7.23 -5.66 -21.00
CA LEU A 487 -8.21 -5.08 -20.08
C LEU A 487 -7.51 -4.38 -18.91
N GLN A 488 -6.51 -5.02 -18.31
CA GLN A 488 -5.71 -4.42 -17.22
C GLN A 488 -5.03 -3.12 -17.65
N SER A 489 -4.42 -3.08 -18.84
CA SER A 489 -3.80 -1.84 -19.36
C SER A 489 -4.83 -0.75 -19.66
N THR A 490 -6.04 -1.12 -20.08
CA THR A 490 -7.11 -0.17 -20.40
C THR A 490 -7.68 0.44 -19.12
N ILE A 491 -7.86 -0.37 -18.07
CA ILE A 491 -8.27 0.10 -16.74
C ILE A 491 -7.21 1.04 -16.12
N GLN A 492 -5.92 0.70 -16.21
CA GLN A 492 -4.85 1.59 -15.75
C GLN A 492 -4.92 2.95 -16.48
N THR A 493 -5.07 2.93 -17.81
CA THR A 493 -5.18 4.16 -18.61
C THR A 493 -6.38 5.00 -18.20
N LEU A 494 -7.51 4.37 -17.85
CA LEU A 494 -8.71 5.05 -17.36
C LEU A 494 -8.47 5.70 -15.99
N LEU A 495 -7.82 4.98 -15.06
CA LEU A 495 -7.48 5.48 -13.72
C LEU A 495 -6.53 6.69 -13.82
N ASP A 496 -5.49 6.60 -14.65
CA ASP A 496 -4.55 7.70 -14.88
C ASP A 496 -5.26 8.95 -15.43
N GLU A 497 -6.25 8.77 -16.32
CA GLU A 497 -7.03 9.87 -16.88
C GLU A 497 -7.98 10.47 -15.83
N TYR A 498 -8.56 9.63 -14.97
CA TYR A 498 -9.41 10.06 -13.85
C TYR A 498 -8.62 10.90 -12.84
N GLU A 499 -7.40 10.48 -12.47
CA GLU A 499 -6.52 11.25 -11.58
C GLU A 499 -6.13 12.60 -12.17
N LYS A 500 -5.79 12.65 -13.47
CA LYS A 500 -5.52 13.92 -14.17
C LYS A 500 -6.73 14.84 -14.14
N GLN A 501 -7.93 14.30 -14.41
CA GLN A 501 -9.15 15.08 -14.37
C GLN A 501 -9.40 15.67 -12.98
N LYS A 502 -9.23 14.86 -11.91
CA LYS A 502 -9.36 15.28 -10.51
C LYS A 502 -8.35 16.37 -10.14
N ALA A 503 -7.10 16.24 -10.60
CA ALA A 503 -6.07 17.26 -10.40
C ALA A 503 -6.43 18.59 -11.08
N ILE A 504 -6.89 18.56 -12.33
CA ILE A 504 -7.33 19.76 -13.05
C ILE A 504 -8.54 20.40 -12.35
N MET A 505 -9.51 19.60 -11.90
CA MET A 505 -10.66 20.10 -11.15
C MET A 505 -10.24 20.80 -9.85
N ALA A 506 -9.33 20.18 -9.08
CA ALA A 506 -8.83 20.76 -7.83
C ALA A 506 -8.04 22.06 -8.07
N GLU A 507 -7.21 22.11 -9.11
CA GLU A 507 -6.48 23.32 -9.49
C GLU A 507 -7.43 24.44 -9.95
N SER A 508 -8.40 24.12 -10.81
CA SER A 508 -9.42 25.05 -11.29
C SER A 508 -10.25 25.63 -10.14
N ALA A 509 -10.67 24.78 -9.19
CA ALA A 509 -11.40 25.22 -7.99
C ALA A 509 -10.54 26.13 -7.09
N LYS A 510 -9.26 25.78 -6.88
CA LYS A 510 -8.32 26.60 -6.09
C LYS A 510 -8.09 27.98 -6.72
N LEU A 511 -7.95 28.05 -8.04
CA LEU A 511 -7.79 29.31 -8.76
C LEU A 511 -9.07 30.17 -8.70
N LEU A 512 -10.24 29.55 -8.83
CA LEU A 512 -11.53 30.23 -8.68
C LEU A 512 -11.71 30.79 -7.27
N ASN A 513 -11.45 30.00 -6.23
CA ASN A 513 -11.55 30.45 -4.84
C ASN A 513 -10.60 31.62 -4.54
N ARG A 514 -9.36 31.56 -5.03
CA ARG A 514 -8.41 32.66 -4.89
C ARG A 514 -8.88 33.93 -5.60
N LEU A 515 -9.50 33.79 -6.77
CA LEU A 515 -10.11 34.93 -7.46
C LEU A 515 -11.23 35.54 -6.63
N LEU A 516 -12.11 34.72 -6.04
CA LEU A 516 -13.20 35.19 -5.18
C LEU A 516 -12.67 35.93 -3.94
N GLU A 517 -11.62 35.40 -3.30
CA GLU A 517 -10.93 36.05 -2.18
C GLU A 517 -10.33 37.41 -2.57
N ASP A 518 -9.74 37.52 -3.77
CA ASP A 518 -9.17 38.77 -4.28
C ASP A 518 -10.25 39.81 -4.67
N VAL A 519 -11.45 39.37 -5.05
CA VAL A 519 -12.57 40.25 -5.44
C VAL A 519 -13.22 40.92 -4.21
N GLU A 520 -13.26 40.26 -3.06
CA GLU A 520 -13.94 40.83 -1.87
C GLU A 520 -13.36 42.15 -1.36
N PRO A 521 -12.04 42.32 -1.20
CA PRO A 521 -11.43 43.60 -0.84
C PRO A 521 -11.78 44.72 -1.82
N LEU A 522 -11.91 44.43 -3.12
CA LEU A 522 -12.27 45.42 -4.14
C LEU A 522 -13.69 45.93 -3.97
N LYS A 523 -14.64 45.09 -3.53
CA LYS A 523 -16.01 45.54 -3.21
C LYS A 523 -15.99 46.61 -2.12
N SER A 524 -15.23 46.37 -1.04
CA SER A 524 -15.10 47.34 0.04
C SER A 524 -14.41 48.63 -0.41
N LYS A 525 -13.29 48.53 -1.14
CA LYS A 525 -12.55 49.71 -1.63
C LYS A 525 -13.40 50.57 -2.57
N ALA A 526 -14.17 49.94 -3.46
CA ALA A 526 -15.06 50.62 -4.39
C ALA A 526 -16.23 51.31 -3.69
N ALA A 527 -16.81 50.69 -2.65
CA ALA A 527 -17.85 51.32 -1.84
C ALA A 527 -17.34 52.55 -1.06
N SER A 528 -16.07 52.56 -0.67
CA SER A 528 -15.43 53.67 0.04
C SER A 528 -14.64 54.63 -0.86
N ALA A 529 -14.90 54.64 -2.18
CA ALA A 529 -14.15 55.49 -3.11
C ALA A 529 -14.30 56.99 -2.76
N PRO A 530 -13.20 57.73 -2.52
CA PRO A 530 -13.25 59.12 -2.08
C PRO A 530 -13.74 60.09 -3.16
N ASN A 531 -14.61 61.03 -2.77
CA ASN A 531 -15.17 62.09 -3.61
C ASN A 531 -14.23 63.30 -3.86
N GLU A 532 -12.98 63.18 -3.45
CA GLU A 532 -12.00 64.27 -3.48
C GLU A 532 -10.65 63.86 -4.09
N ASN A 533 -10.42 62.55 -4.32
CA ASN A 533 -9.14 62.04 -4.80
C ASN A 533 -9.32 61.20 -6.09
N ALA A 534 -9.19 61.84 -7.24
CA ALA A 534 -9.33 61.19 -8.54
C ALA A 534 -8.21 60.18 -8.84
N GLU A 535 -6.99 60.42 -8.32
CA GLU A 535 -5.83 59.55 -8.54
C GLU A 535 -6.03 58.18 -7.88
N TYR A 536 -6.51 58.16 -6.63
CA TYR A 536 -6.87 56.93 -5.93
C TYR A 536 -7.95 56.13 -6.68
N ASN A 537 -8.99 56.81 -7.18
CA ASN A 537 -10.05 56.16 -7.92
C ASN A 537 -9.56 55.59 -9.27
N ALA A 538 -8.62 56.26 -9.94
CA ALA A 538 -7.99 55.76 -11.17
C ALA A 538 -7.13 54.51 -10.93
N THR A 539 -6.37 54.46 -9.82
CA THR A 539 -5.64 53.25 -9.41
C THR A 539 -6.61 52.10 -9.11
N LEU A 540 -7.69 52.36 -8.37
CA LEU A 540 -8.70 51.36 -8.06
C LEU A 540 -9.41 50.81 -9.32
N LEU A 541 -9.67 51.66 -10.31
CA LEU A 541 -10.21 51.24 -11.61
C LEU A 541 -9.23 50.32 -12.36
N SER A 542 -7.93 50.59 -12.30
CA SER A 542 -6.91 49.71 -12.87
C SER A 542 -6.88 48.34 -12.18
N GLU A 543 -6.97 48.30 -10.84
CA GLU A 543 -7.07 47.06 -10.06
C GLU A 543 -8.31 46.24 -10.48
N ILE A 544 -9.47 46.88 -10.62
CA ILE A 544 -10.73 46.22 -11.05
C ILE A 544 -10.59 45.67 -12.48
N ARG A 545 -10.07 46.46 -13.44
CA ARG A 545 -9.86 46.03 -14.82
C ARG A 545 -8.89 44.84 -14.92
N HIS A 546 -7.82 44.85 -14.12
CA HIS A 546 -6.89 43.73 -14.05
C HIS A 546 -7.57 42.45 -13.53
N MET A 547 -8.42 42.57 -12.50
CA MET A 547 -9.21 41.42 -12.01
C MET A 547 -10.21 40.90 -13.04
N ARG A 548 -10.85 41.77 -13.82
CA ARG A 548 -11.70 41.35 -14.95
C ARG A 548 -10.90 40.59 -16.01
N GLY A 549 -9.68 41.03 -16.33
CA GLY A 549 -8.78 40.30 -17.22
C GLY A 549 -8.46 38.88 -16.70
N ARG A 550 -8.27 38.73 -15.38
CA ARG A 550 -8.09 37.41 -14.76
C ARG A 550 -9.35 36.53 -14.85
N CYS A 551 -10.55 37.10 -14.70
CA CYS A 551 -11.79 36.35 -14.90
C CYS A 551 -11.90 35.77 -16.32
N ILE A 552 -11.63 36.59 -17.34
CA ILE A 552 -11.67 36.17 -18.75
C ILE A 552 -10.64 35.05 -19.00
N GLY A 553 -9.43 35.17 -18.47
CA GLY A 553 -8.42 34.12 -18.58
C GLY A 553 -8.81 32.79 -17.92
N LEU A 554 -9.65 32.81 -16.88
CA LEU A 554 -10.17 31.61 -16.23
C LEU A 554 -11.36 30.99 -16.98
N GLN A 555 -12.05 31.76 -17.82
CA GLN A 555 -13.22 31.31 -18.58
C GLN A 555 -12.86 30.23 -19.63
N GLU A 556 -11.63 30.28 -20.15
CA GLU A 556 -11.11 29.30 -21.11
C GLU A 556 -10.62 27.99 -20.45
N ARG A 557 -10.47 27.95 -19.12
CA ARG A 557 -10.03 26.74 -18.42
C ARG A 557 -11.14 25.70 -18.31
N ARG A 558 -10.75 24.44 -18.42
CA ARG A 558 -11.66 23.29 -18.24
C ARG A 558 -12.05 23.13 -16.76
N TYR A 559 -13.28 22.69 -16.54
CA TYR A 559 -13.84 22.36 -15.22
C TYR A 559 -13.89 23.51 -14.19
N VAL A 560 -13.77 24.77 -14.64
CA VAL A 560 -14.09 25.94 -13.81
C VAL A 560 -15.62 26.10 -13.75
N ASP A 561 -16.14 26.43 -12.56
CA ASP A 561 -17.55 26.80 -12.40
C ASP A 561 -17.83 28.12 -13.12
N LYS A 562 -18.50 28.00 -14.28
CA LYS A 562 -18.78 29.15 -15.14
C LYS A 562 -19.84 30.05 -14.56
N ASP A 563 -20.76 29.52 -13.76
CA ASP A 563 -21.87 30.32 -13.21
C ASP A 563 -21.32 31.28 -12.14
N VAL A 564 -20.48 30.77 -11.23
CA VAL A 564 -19.80 31.58 -10.20
C VAL A 564 -18.84 32.60 -10.81
N LEU A 565 -18.12 32.21 -11.87
CA LEU A 565 -17.21 33.11 -12.58
C LEU A 565 -17.96 34.26 -13.29
N ASN A 566 -19.08 33.96 -13.95
CA ASN A 566 -19.92 34.96 -14.62
C ASN A 566 -20.57 35.92 -13.60
N GLU A 567 -20.97 35.43 -12.44
CA GLU A 567 -21.47 36.28 -11.34
C GLU A 567 -20.39 37.26 -10.87
N SER A 568 -19.16 36.77 -10.67
CA SER A 568 -18.01 37.60 -10.26
C SER A 568 -17.65 38.66 -11.31
N GLU A 569 -17.72 38.30 -12.60
CA GLU A 569 -17.51 39.24 -13.70
C GLU A 569 -18.58 40.34 -13.72
N THR A 570 -19.84 39.98 -13.47
CA THR A 570 -20.94 40.93 -13.39
C THR A 570 -20.71 41.92 -12.26
N VAL A 571 -20.33 41.45 -11.07
CA VAL A 571 -20.02 42.32 -9.93
C VAL A 571 -18.84 43.26 -10.24
N LEU A 572 -17.75 42.75 -10.82
CA LEU A 572 -16.60 43.60 -11.17
C LEU A 572 -16.95 44.67 -12.20
N ASN A 573 -17.86 44.38 -13.15
CA ASN A 573 -18.33 45.34 -14.14
C ASN A 573 -19.18 46.46 -13.51
N GLU A 574 -20.02 46.12 -12.53
CA GLU A 574 -20.78 47.11 -11.74
C GLU A 574 -19.85 48.01 -10.91
N LEU A 575 -18.85 47.42 -10.24
CA LEU A 575 -17.86 48.18 -9.49
C LEU A 575 -17.07 49.14 -10.39
N GLU A 576 -16.62 48.67 -11.57
CA GLU A 576 -15.91 49.51 -12.53
C GLU A 576 -16.77 50.70 -12.96
N THR A 577 -18.04 50.46 -13.28
CA THR A 577 -18.97 51.52 -13.71
C THR A 577 -19.17 52.56 -12.61
N ASN A 578 -19.35 52.11 -11.36
CA ASN A 578 -19.56 53.00 -10.21
C ASN A 578 -18.32 53.86 -9.91
N VAL A 579 -17.14 53.25 -9.83
CA VAL A 579 -15.90 54.00 -9.55
C VAL A 579 -15.55 54.94 -10.71
N ALA A 580 -15.81 54.54 -11.96
CA ALA A 580 -15.62 55.40 -13.13
C ALA A 580 -16.50 56.65 -13.06
N GLN A 581 -17.78 56.49 -12.69
CA GLN A 581 -18.70 57.60 -12.53
C GLN A 581 -18.25 58.57 -11.41
N ILE A 582 -17.90 58.04 -10.24
CA ILE A 582 -17.38 58.85 -9.12
C ILE A 582 -16.14 59.63 -9.57
N THR A 583 -15.22 58.98 -10.29
CA THR A 583 -13.99 59.64 -10.78
C THR A 583 -14.28 60.82 -11.71
N VAL A 584 -15.26 60.68 -12.60
CA VAL A 584 -15.70 61.78 -13.49
C VAL A 584 -16.30 62.94 -12.69
N GLU A 585 -17.11 62.64 -11.68
CA GLU A 585 -17.71 63.66 -10.81
C GLU A 585 -16.65 64.42 -10.00
N VAL A 586 -15.57 63.75 -9.58
CA VAL A 586 -14.42 64.41 -8.93
C VAL A 586 -13.68 65.31 -9.93
N LEU A 587 -13.36 64.82 -11.13
CA LEU A 587 -12.64 65.57 -12.17
C LEU A 587 -13.42 66.77 -12.72
N ALA A 588 -14.75 66.76 -12.60
CA ALA A 588 -15.62 67.88 -12.99
C ALA A 588 -15.54 69.09 -12.03
N LYS A 589 -14.99 68.92 -10.83
CA LYS A 589 -14.87 70.00 -9.85
C LYS A 589 -13.74 70.97 -10.24
N PRO A 590 -13.91 72.29 -10.07
CA PRO A 590 -12.88 73.29 -10.39
C PRO A 590 -11.59 73.12 -9.57
N ASP A 591 -11.68 72.43 -8.44
CA ASP A 591 -10.58 72.20 -7.51
C ASP A 591 -9.87 70.84 -7.73
N ALA A 592 -10.32 70.03 -8.69
CA ALA A 592 -9.86 68.65 -8.89
C ALA A 592 -8.34 68.53 -9.11
N PHE A 593 -7.73 69.54 -9.72
CA PHE A 593 -6.31 69.56 -10.06
C PHE A 593 -5.46 70.44 -9.11
N LYS A 594 -6.05 70.99 -8.04
CA LYS A 594 -5.32 71.82 -7.05
C LYS A 594 -4.13 71.11 -6.43
N ILE A 595 -4.25 69.79 -6.24
CA ILE A 595 -3.17 68.93 -5.72
C ILE A 595 -1.90 69.06 -6.57
N TYR A 596 -2.03 69.06 -7.91
CA TYR A 596 -0.89 69.21 -8.82
C TYR A 596 -0.36 70.63 -8.87
N THR A 597 -1.23 71.63 -8.73
CA THR A 597 -0.83 73.04 -8.73
C THR A 597 -0.04 73.44 -7.48
N ILE A 598 -0.11 72.65 -6.41
CA ILE A 598 0.68 72.81 -5.18
C ILE A 598 1.94 71.93 -5.20
N LYS A 599 1.81 70.63 -5.56
CA LYS A 599 2.94 69.68 -5.58
C LYS A 599 4.03 70.04 -6.61
N LEU A 600 3.68 70.51 -7.80
CA LEU A 600 4.67 70.73 -8.87
C LEU A 600 5.67 71.86 -8.57
N PRO A 601 5.26 73.02 -8.01
CA PRO A 601 6.20 74.03 -7.54
C PRO A 601 7.13 73.54 -6.42
N GLU A 602 6.63 72.73 -5.47
CA GLU A 602 7.45 72.16 -4.40
C GLU A 602 8.51 71.20 -4.96
N LEU A 603 8.11 70.27 -5.83
CA LEU A 603 9.04 69.37 -6.50
C LEU A 603 10.08 70.13 -7.33
N LYS A 604 9.68 71.22 -7.99
CA LYS A 604 10.63 72.08 -8.72
C LYS A 604 11.68 72.73 -7.83
N LEU A 605 11.27 73.28 -6.68
CA LEU A 605 12.20 73.87 -5.70
C LEU A 605 13.15 72.82 -5.12
N ASN A 606 12.66 71.60 -4.89
CA ASN A 606 13.48 70.49 -4.39
C ASN A 606 14.55 70.08 -5.44
N VAL A 607 14.21 70.04 -6.74
CA VAL A 607 15.19 69.79 -7.80
C VAL A 607 16.23 70.93 -7.94
N GLU A 608 15.85 72.19 -7.68
CA GLU A 608 16.76 73.35 -7.74
C GLU A 608 17.79 73.38 -6.60
N THR A 609 17.43 72.89 -5.41
CA THR A 609 18.23 73.01 -4.18
C THR A 609 19.10 71.79 -3.87
N VAL A 610 18.90 70.70 -4.60
CA VAL A 610 19.67 69.46 -4.45
C VAL A 610 21.15 69.65 -4.83
N THR A 611 22.03 69.16 -3.95
CA THR A 611 23.50 69.24 -4.10
C THR A 611 24.18 67.88 -4.30
N ASN A 612 23.44 66.78 -4.19
CA ASN A 612 23.91 65.39 -4.27
C ASN A 612 22.94 64.56 -5.13
N VAL A 613 23.44 63.64 -5.96
CA VAL A 613 22.60 62.77 -6.81
C VAL A 613 21.69 61.86 -5.99
N LEU A 614 22.11 61.42 -4.80
CA LEU A 614 21.30 60.56 -3.91
C LEU A 614 20.02 61.25 -3.43
N ASP A 615 20.07 62.55 -3.20
CA ASP A 615 18.91 63.33 -2.78
C ASP A 615 17.97 63.67 -3.96
N LEU A 616 18.45 63.48 -5.20
CA LEU A 616 17.68 63.70 -6.43
C LEU A 616 16.78 62.50 -6.79
N GLU A 617 17.19 61.27 -6.45
CA GLU A 617 16.45 60.04 -6.79
C GLU A 617 15.03 59.99 -6.17
N PRO A 618 14.83 60.24 -4.86
CA PRO A 618 13.49 60.27 -4.27
C PRO A 618 12.58 61.32 -4.92
N ILE A 619 13.16 62.44 -5.36
CA ILE A 619 12.43 63.51 -6.04
C ILE A 619 12.06 63.08 -7.47
N GLN A 620 12.96 62.39 -8.19
CA GLN A 620 12.65 61.79 -9.50
C GLN A 620 11.53 60.74 -9.39
N THR A 621 11.57 59.87 -8.37
CA THR A 621 10.50 58.90 -8.11
C THR A 621 9.17 59.59 -7.86
N GLN A 622 9.13 60.65 -7.04
CA GLN A 622 7.90 61.43 -6.83
C GLN A 622 7.39 62.12 -8.12
N ILE A 623 8.30 62.59 -8.99
CA ILE A 623 7.93 63.15 -10.30
C ILE A 623 7.33 62.06 -11.21
N GLU A 624 7.89 60.85 -11.19
CA GLU A 624 7.40 59.71 -11.98
C GLU A 624 6.07 59.16 -11.45
N GLU A 625 5.91 59.01 -10.15
CA GLU A 625 4.64 58.63 -9.51
C GLU A 625 3.53 59.63 -9.88
N THR A 626 3.82 60.93 -9.77
CA THR A 626 2.90 62.00 -10.15
C THR A 626 2.58 61.97 -11.65
N ALA A 627 3.55 61.63 -12.50
CA ALA A 627 3.34 61.48 -13.95
C ALA A 627 2.50 60.24 -14.31
N ASN A 628 2.71 59.12 -13.62
CA ASN A 628 1.98 57.87 -13.81
C ASN A 628 0.53 58.01 -13.33
N GLY A 629 0.30 58.62 -12.17
CA GLY A 629 -1.05 58.95 -11.68
C GLY A 629 -1.82 59.84 -12.65
N LEU A 630 -1.15 60.84 -13.25
CA LEU A 630 -1.73 61.68 -14.29
C LEU A 630 -2.00 60.93 -15.61
N GLY A 631 -1.17 59.94 -15.95
CA GLY A 631 -1.36 59.06 -17.10
C GLY A 631 -2.58 58.16 -16.99
N LEU A 632 -2.77 57.53 -15.82
CA LEU A 632 -3.97 56.74 -15.54
C LEU A 632 -5.25 57.58 -15.65
N LEU A 633 -5.21 58.84 -15.21
CA LEU A 633 -6.32 59.78 -15.36
C LEU A 633 -6.57 60.18 -16.83
N SER A 634 -5.50 60.38 -17.61
CA SER A 634 -5.59 60.69 -19.04
C SER A 634 -6.21 59.53 -19.83
N ASP A 635 -5.75 58.30 -19.60
CA ASP A 635 -6.27 57.09 -20.24
C ASP A 635 -7.73 56.84 -19.86
N LEU A 636 -8.08 57.07 -18.59
CA LEU A 636 -9.46 56.97 -18.12
C LEU A 636 -10.37 57.98 -18.85
N VAL A 637 -9.97 59.26 -18.92
CA VAL A 637 -10.72 60.33 -19.60
C VAL A 637 -10.83 60.05 -21.11
N ALA A 638 -9.81 59.45 -21.73
CA ALA A 638 -9.86 59.01 -23.12
C ALA A 638 -10.91 57.90 -23.32
N SER A 639 -10.94 56.90 -22.43
CA SER A 639 -11.83 55.73 -22.46
C SER A 639 -13.29 56.02 -22.11
N LEU A 640 -13.59 57.17 -21.52
CA LEU A 640 -14.94 57.54 -21.09
C LEU A 640 -15.82 58.03 -22.26
N GLU A 641 -16.95 57.36 -22.47
CA GLU A 641 -18.06 57.81 -23.32
C GLU A 641 -18.98 58.77 -22.55
N THR A 642 -18.52 60.00 -22.31
CA THR A 642 -19.34 61.04 -21.66
C THR A 642 -20.24 61.76 -22.67
N LYS A 643 -21.51 61.98 -22.27
CA LYS A 643 -22.49 62.77 -23.05
C LYS A 643 -22.15 64.26 -23.17
N ASP A 644 -21.28 64.78 -22.31
CA ASP A 644 -20.87 66.18 -22.27
C ASP A 644 -19.46 66.38 -22.86
N VAL A 645 -19.42 66.68 -24.16
CA VAL A 645 -18.19 66.89 -24.95
C VAL A 645 -17.39 68.09 -24.42
N GLN A 646 -18.04 69.06 -23.80
CA GLN A 646 -17.42 70.30 -23.34
C GLN A 646 -16.66 70.08 -22.01
N LEU A 647 -17.21 69.25 -21.12
CA LEU A 647 -16.55 68.84 -19.88
C LEU A 647 -15.30 67.98 -20.14
N LYS A 648 -15.39 67.02 -21.08
CA LYS A 648 -14.24 66.21 -21.53
C LYS A 648 -13.11 67.06 -22.11
N THR A 649 -13.46 68.05 -22.94
CA THR A 649 -12.47 68.95 -23.55
C THR A 649 -11.75 69.81 -22.50
N ASN A 650 -12.46 70.31 -21.49
CA ASN A 650 -11.86 71.10 -20.41
C ASN A 650 -10.89 70.27 -19.55
N ILE A 651 -11.26 69.04 -19.21
CA ILE A 651 -10.41 68.12 -18.44
C ILE A 651 -9.13 67.79 -19.23
N ILE A 652 -9.24 67.48 -20.53
CA ILE A 652 -8.08 67.19 -21.39
C ILE A 652 -7.15 68.40 -21.52
N ALA A 653 -7.71 69.62 -21.63
CA ALA A 653 -6.92 70.84 -21.69
C ALA A 653 -6.14 71.10 -20.38
N GLN A 654 -6.76 70.86 -19.22
CA GLN A 654 -6.10 70.98 -17.91
C GLN A 654 -5.03 69.90 -17.71
N LEU A 655 -5.31 68.65 -18.07
CA LEU A 655 -4.34 67.55 -18.07
C LEU A 655 -3.14 67.86 -18.95
N SER A 656 -3.37 68.37 -20.16
CA SER A 656 -2.29 68.73 -21.11
C SER A 656 -1.36 69.80 -20.55
N LYS A 657 -1.92 70.79 -19.82
CA LYS A 657 -1.13 71.84 -19.16
C LYS A 657 -0.25 71.27 -18.05
N ILE A 658 -0.80 70.40 -17.21
CA ILE A 658 -0.07 69.75 -16.11
C ILE A 658 1.00 68.80 -16.67
N TYR A 659 0.69 68.08 -17.75
CA TYR A 659 1.66 67.24 -18.47
C TYR A 659 2.86 68.03 -19.00
N ALA A 660 2.62 69.23 -19.53
CA ALA A 660 3.71 70.10 -19.99
C ALA A 660 4.60 70.55 -18.84
N GLU A 661 4.02 70.88 -17.67
CA GLU A 661 4.76 71.27 -16.47
C GLU A 661 5.58 70.10 -15.87
N ILE A 662 5.01 68.89 -15.81
CA ILE A 662 5.71 67.67 -15.39
C ILE A 662 6.87 67.34 -16.33
N ASN A 663 6.68 67.44 -17.65
CA ASN A 663 7.74 67.17 -18.62
C ASN A 663 8.87 68.20 -18.55
N GLN A 664 8.55 69.47 -18.31
CA GLN A 664 9.56 70.50 -18.06
C GLN A 664 10.36 70.20 -16.78
N LEU A 665 9.68 69.77 -15.72
CA LEU A 665 10.31 69.38 -14.45
C LEU A 665 11.20 68.13 -14.60
N ARG A 666 10.74 67.12 -15.34
CA ARG A 666 11.53 65.92 -15.68
C ARG A 666 12.80 66.29 -16.45
N SER A 667 12.68 67.14 -17.47
CA SER A 667 13.81 67.63 -18.26
C SER A 667 14.80 68.45 -17.40
N PHE A 668 14.29 69.23 -16.45
CA PHE A 668 15.10 70.01 -15.51
C PHE A 668 15.86 69.10 -14.52
N ALA A 669 15.19 68.09 -13.96
CA ALA A 669 15.80 67.08 -13.09
C ALA A 669 16.88 66.27 -13.81
N GLU A 670 16.63 65.84 -15.05
CA GLU A 670 17.62 65.16 -15.89
C GLU A 670 18.87 66.01 -16.16
N LYS A 671 18.67 67.31 -16.43
CA LYS A 671 19.78 68.24 -16.65
C LYS A 671 20.63 68.44 -15.40
N GLN A 672 20.01 68.54 -14.21
CA GLN A 672 20.73 68.61 -12.94
C GLN A 672 21.43 67.31 -12.57
N LYS A 673 20.80 66.16 -12.81
CA LYS A 673 21.40 64.83 -12.66
C LYS A 673 22.68 64.70 -13.47
N LYS A 674 22.66 65.14 -14.74
CA LYS A 674 23.84 65.08 -15.63
C LYS A 674 24.99 65.96 -15.16
N ASN A 675 24.69 67.15 -14.63
CA ASN A 675 25.70 68.06 -14.10
C ASN A 675 26.36 67.49 -12.83
N LEU A 676 25.57 67.02 -11.87
CA LEU A 676 26.06 66.44 -10.61
C LEU A 676 26.81 65.12 -10.84
N ARG A 677 26.30 64.24 -11.72
CA ARG A 677 26.98 62.99 -12.10
C ARG A 677 28.37 63.22 -12.67
N SER A 678 28.59 64.18 -13.56
CA SER A 678 29.91 64.37 -14.19
C SER A 678 31.08 64.62 -13.20
N SER A 679 30.77 65.19 -12.02
CA SER A 679 31.71 65.43 -10.92
C SER A 679 31.83 64.22 -9.98
N GLU A 680 30.70 63.58 -9.64
CA GLU A 680 30.67 62.43 -8.74
C GLU A 680 31.19 61.14 -9.40
N THR A 681 30.89 60.90 -10.67
CA THR A 681 31.24 59.68 -11.43
C THR A 681 32.76 59.45 -11.48
N LYS A 682 33.60 60.51 -11.43
CA LYS A 682 35.07 60.36 -11.33
C LYS A 682 35.53 59.86 -9.95
N GLY A 683 34.91 60.35 -8.87
CA GLY A 683 35.22 59.91 -7.51
C GLY A 683 34.62 58.53 -7.20
N GLU A 684 33.41 58.28 -7.69
CA GLU A 684 32.68 57.03 -7.58
C GLU A 684 33.40 55.89 -8.33
N PHE A 685 33.85 56.13 -9.57
CA PHE A 685 34.61 55.14 -10.33
C PHE A 685 35.90 54.74 -9.59
N ALA A 686 36.66 55.72 -9.09
CA ALA A 686 37.88 55.44 -8.34
C ALA A 686 37.61 54.66 -7.03
N ALA A 687 36.51 54.94 -6.34
CA ALA A 687 36.13 54.21 -5.13
C ALA A 687 35.63 52.78 -5.44
N GLN A 688 34.80 52.62 -6.48
CA GLN A 688 34.28 51.33 -6.90
C GLN A 688 35.36 50.43 -7.50
N LEU A 689 36.29 50.97 -8.28
CA LEU A 689 37.42 50.21 -8.82
C LEU A 689 38.32 49.68 -7.70
N ASN A 690 38.58 50.50 -6.66
CA ASN A 690 39.33 50.06 -5.49
C ASN A 690 38.60 48.96 -4.69
N LEU A 691 37.28 49.07 -4.51
CA LEU A 691 36.48 48.02 -3.87
C LEU A 691 36.45 46.74 -4.70
N PHE A 692 36.38 46.86 -6.03
CA PHE A 692 36.44 45.73 -6.95
C PHE A 692 37.78 45.02 -6.86
N THR A 693 38.91 45.75 -6.82
CA THR A 693 40.22 45.12 -6.63
C THR A 693 40.31 44.36 -5.30
N GLN A 694 39.71 44.88 -4.22
CA GLN A 694 39.65 44.17 -2.94
C GLN A 694 38.72 42.95 -2.94
N SER A 695 37.64 42.98 -3.74
CA SER A 695 36.70 41.87 -3.83
C SER A 695 37.29 40.65 -4.56
N ILE A 696 38.30 40.85 -5.43
CA ILE A 696 39.05 39.77 -6.08
C ILE A 696 39.73 38.89 -5.01
N ASP A 697 40.53 39.49 -4.13
CA ASP A 697 41.26 38.76 -3.08
C ASP A 697 40.30 38.06 -2.12
N TYR A 698 39.21 38.74 -1.73
CA TYR A 698 38.18 38.15 -0.89
C TYR A 698 37.49 36.96 -1.56
N ALA A 699 37.11 37.09 -2.83
CA ALA A 699 36.46 36.03 -3.59
C ALA A 699 37.37 34.81 -3.74
N LEU A 700 38.66 35.01 -4.04
CA LEU A 700 39.64 33.92 -4.10
C LEU A 700 39.79 33.20 -2.76
N SER A 701 39.79 33.93 -1.64
CA SER A 701 39.89 33.36 -0.30
C SER A 701 38.67 32.54 0.15
N GLN A 702 37.51 32.75 -0.48
CA GLN A 702 36.24 32.08 -0.15
C GLN A 702 35.88 30.96 -1.15
N SER A 703 36.64 30.84 -2.24
CA SER A 703 36.39 29.87 -3.31
C SER A 703 37.27 28.63 -3.12
N ASP A 704 36.80 27.69 -2.29
CA ASP A 704 37.51 26.44 -1.97
C ASP A 704 37.23 25.28 -2.96
N THR A 705 36.31 25.48 -3.90
CA THR A 705 35.92 24.47 -4.90
C THR A 705 35.89 25.06 -6.30
N ILE A 706 36.11 24.23 -7.32
CA ILE A 706 36.09 24.66 -8.73
C ILE A 706 34.76 25.36 -9.09
N ALA A 707 33.63 24.81 -8.66
CA ALA A 707 32.32 25.42 -8.89
C ALA A 707 32.17 26.79 -8.17
N SER A 708 32.65 26.91 -6.93
CA SER A 708 32.64 28.19 -6.22
C SER A 708 33.60 29.22 -6.84
N THR A 709 34.71 28.78 -7.45
CA THR A 709 35.65 29.63 -8.19
C THR A 709 35.00 30.14 -9.48
N ASP A 710 34.33 29.28 -10.24
CA ASP A 710 33.60 29.66 -11.45
C ASP A 710 32.44 30.62 -11.13
N ALA A 711 31.69 30.36 -10.05
CA ALA A 711 30.60 31.23 -9.61
C ALA A 711 31.10 32.60 -9.07
N ALA A 712 32.25 32.63 -8.39
CA ALA A 712 32.90 33.87 -7.98
C ALA A 712 33.42 34.67 -9.19
N PHE A 713 34.06 33.98 -10.16
CA PHE A 713 34.49 34.56 -11.41
C PHE A 713 33.34 35.19 -12.20
N SER A 714 32.24 34.45 -12.42
CA SER A 714 31.07 34.99 -13.12
C SER A 714 30.46 36.19 -12.41
N ARG A 715 30.42 36.18 -11.07
CA ARG A 715 29.93 37.33 -10.29
C ARG A 715 30.82 38.56 -10.44
N LEU A 716 32.15 38.39 -10.39
CA LEU A 716 33.09 39.49 -10.60
C LEU A 716 33.04 40.01 -12.05
N MET A 717 32.89 39.13 -13.04
CA MET A 717 32.70 39.52 -14.45
C MET A 717 31.41 40.32 -14.65
N LEU A 718 30.31 39.91 -14.02
CA LEU A 718 29.06 40.68 -14.03
C LEU A 718 29.21 42.03 -13.32
N GLN A 719 29.96 42.11 -12.22
CA GLN A 719 30.27 43.38 -11.57
C GLN A 719 31.09 44.30 -12.50
N LEU A 720 32.07 43.74 -13.21
CA LEU A 720 32.86 44.45 -14.21
C LEU A 720 31.99 44.93 -15.38
N GLU A 721 31.09 44.09 -15.89
CA GLU A 721 30.14 44.42 -16.97
C GLU A 721 29.14 45.49 -16.51
N ASN A 722 28.68 45.43 -15.26
CA ASN A 722 27.85 46.49 -14.67
C ASN A 722 28.62 47.81 -14.56
N MET A 723 29.90 47.77 -14.17
CA MET A 723 30.77 48.96 -14.18
C MET A 723 31.01 49.47 -15.61
N GLU A 724 31.22 48.59 -16.59
CA GLU A 724 31.33 48.95 -18.02
C GLU A 724 30.03 49.61 -18.50
N SER A 725 28.86 49.09 -18.12
CA SER A 725 27.57 49.70 -18.43
C SER A 725 27.32 51.02 -17.70
N GLN A 726 27.84 51.19 -16.49
CA GLN A 726 27.64 52.38 -15.66
C GLN A 726 28.58 53.53 -16.05
N PHE A 727 29.82 53.21 -16.44
CA PHE A 727 30.91 54.18 -16.66
C PHE A 727 31.40 54.23 -18.13
N GLY A 728 30.85 53.40 -19.02
CA GLY A 728 31.31 53.21 -20.41
C GLY A 728 31.14 54.40 -21.36
N ASP A 729 30.49 55.47 -20.92
CA ASP A 729 30.40 56.74 -21.67
C ASP A 729 31.73 57.51 -21.70
N GLN A 730 32.72 57.15 -20.86
CA GLN A 730 34.04 57.78 -20.80
C GLN A 730 35.13 56.81 -21.28
N GLU A 731 35.76 57.12 -22.42
CA GLU A 731 36.82 56.28 -23.02
C GLU A 731 37.98 55.98 -22.05
N GLU A 732 38.31 56.91 -21.14
CA GLU A 732 39.37 56.76 -20.14
C GLU A 732 39.09 55.61 -19.14
N PHE A 733 37.83 55.37 -18.77
CA PHE A 733 37.45 54.31 -17.81
C PHE A 733 37.36 52.93 -18.45
N LEU A 734 36.99 52.86 -19.73
CA LEU A 734 36.92 51.60 -20.48
C LEU A 734 38.28 50.90 -20.56
N VAL A 735 39.37 51.67 -20.70
CA VAL A 735 40.73 51.12 -20.75
C VAL A 735 41.13 50.47 -19.42
N GLU A 736 40.79 51.10 -18.29
CA GLU A 736 41.09 50.54 -16.95
C GLU A 736 40.24 49.30 -16.64
N LEU A 737 38.96 49.28 -17.02
CA LEU A 737 38.08 48.12 -16.83
C LEU A 737 38.55 46.90 -17.65
N MET A 738 38.95 47.10 -18.90
CA MET A 738 39.51 46.03 -19.73
C MET A 738 40.78 45.42 -19.12
N THR A 739 41.64 46.26 -18.55
CA THR A 739 42.86 45.80 -17.87
C THR A 739 42.53 44.95 -16.63
N GLN A 740 41.52 45.35 -15.85
CA GLN A 740 41.07 44.55 -14.70
C GLN A 740 40.40 43.24 -15.10
N ARG A 741 39.66 43.23 -16.22
CA ARG A 741 39.02 42.02 -16.75
C ARG A 741 40.05 40.94 -17.10
N GLU A 742 41.14 41.31 -17.77
CA GLU A 742 42.25 40.40 -18.06
C GLU A 742 42.92 39.89 -16.78
N ALA A 743 43.12 40.77 -15.79
CA ALA A 743 43.71 40.40 -14.50
C ALA A 743 42.86 39.36 -13.74
N VAL A 744 41.54 39.54 -13.68
CA VAL A 744 40.62 38.60 -13.00
C VAL A 744 40.61 37.24 -13.70
N LEU A 745 40.57 37.21 -15.04
CA LEU A 745 40.66 35.98 -15.82
C LEU A 745 41.90 35.18 -15.46
N SER A 746 43.06 35.82 -15.52
CA SER A 746 44.36 35.20 -15.21
C SER A 746 44.40 34.61 -13.80
N VAL A 747 43.98 35.35 -12.78
CA VAL A 747 44.12 34.93 -11.38
C VAL A 747 43.14 33.79 -11.04
N PHE A 748 41.93 33.81 -11.59
CA PHE A 748 40.95 32.74 -11.35
C PHE A 748 41.30 31.43 -12.08
N GLU A 749 41.91 31.51 -13.27
CA GLU A 749 42.45 30.33 -13.95
C GLU A 749 43.57 29.67 -13.14
N ASP A 750 44.51 30.47 -12.62
CA ASP A 750 45.60 29.97 -11.75
C ASP A 750 45.05 29.30 -10.48
N HIS A 751 44.08 29.91 -9.81
CA HIS A 751 43.46 29.35 -8.60
C HIS A 751 42.70 28.04 -8.88
N LYS A 752 41.97 27.98 -10.00
CA LYS A 752 41.28 26.76 -10.44
C LYS A 752 42.27 25.63 -10.75
N GLN A 753 43.42 25.95 -11.34
CA GLN A 753 44.48 24.99 -11.58
C GLN A 753 45.06 24.45 -10.27
N GLN A 754 45.30 25.31 -9.27
CA GLN A 754 45.79 24.89 -7.95
C GLN A 754 44.81 23.97 -7.23
N LEU A 755 43.50 24.31 -7.22
CA LEU A 755 42.46 23.46 -6.62
C LEU A 755 42.34 22.11 -7.31
N SER A 756 42.39 22.08 -8.65
CA SER A 756 42.35 20.83 -9.41
C SER A 756 43.54 19.91 -9.07
N GLN A 757 44.75 20.48 -8.97
CA GLN A 757 45.93 19.73 -8.56
C GLN A 757 45.80 19.18 -7.13
N ALA A 758 45.27 19.97 -6.19
CA ALA A 758 45.05 19.53 -4.81
C ALA A 758 44.03 18.39 -4.71
N LEU A 759 42.93 18.47 -5.46
CA LEU A 759 41.91 17.41 -5.56
C LEU A 759 42.51 16.12 -6.13
N GLN A 760 43.26 16.22 -7.23
CA GLN A 760 43.90 15.06 -7.85
C GLN A 760 44.91 14.38 -6.91
N GLN A 761 45.71 15.16 -6.18
CA GLN A 761 46.63 14.63 -5.17
C GLN A 761 45.90 13.93 -4.02
N LYS A 762 44.76 14.49 -3.56
CA LYS A 762 43.95 13.88 -2.49
C LYS A 762 43.32 12.56 -2.94
N ALA A 763 42.77 12.51 -4.15
CA ALA A 763 42.22 11.29 -4.74
C ALA A 763 43.29 10.19 -4.91
N LEU A 764 44.50 10.54 -5.34
CA LEU A 764 45.63 9.61 -5.44
C LEU A 764 46.00 9.03 -4.06
N ARG A 765 46.12 9.87 -3.03
CA ARG A 765 46.43 9.42 -1.65
C ARG A 765 45.38 8.45 -1.10
N LEU A 766 44.10 8.72 -1.32
CA LEU A 766 42.99 7.86 -0.92
C LEU A 766 43.03 6.51 -1.67
N THR A 767 43.27 6.55 -2.98
CA THR A 767 43.40 5.36 -3.83
C THR A 767 44.55 4.47 -3.35
N ASP A 768 45.73 5.03 -3.07
CA ASP A 768 46.89 4.29 -2.57
C ASP A 768 46.67 3.74 -1.15
N ALA A 769 45.97 4.48 -0.29
CA ALA A 769 45.55 3.99 1.03
C ALA A 769 44.59 2.79 0.89
N ALA A 770 43.58 2.89 0.03
CA ALA A 770 42.62 1.83 -0.21
C ALA A 770 43.29 0.57 -0.80
N LYS A 771 44.21 0.72 -1.77
CA LYS A 771 44.99 -0.41 -2.33
C LYS A 771 45.82 -1.14 -1.27
N ARG A 772 46.42 -0.43 -0.31
CA ARG A 772 47.15 -1.06 0.82
C ARG A 772 46.21 -1.83 1.76
N LEU A 773 45.04 -1.28 2.06
CA LEU A 773 44.02 -1.96 2.87
C LEU A 773 43.47 -3.19 2.15
N LEU A 774 43.20 -3.09 0.84
CA LEU A 774 42.76 -4.21 0.01
C LEU A 774 43.73 -5.39 0.06
N LYS A 775 45.04 -5.15 -0.01
CA LYS A 775 46.05 -6.22 0.13
C LYS A 775 45.98 -6.91 1.51
N THR A 776 45.65 -6.16 2.55
CA THR A 776 45.48 -6.70 3.91
C THR A 776 44.18 -7.51 4.02
N ILE A 777 43.10 -7.01 3.42
CA ILE A 777 41.81 -7.72 3.32
C ILE A 777 41.97 -9.00 2.51
N GLU A 778 42.73 -8.99 1.41
CA GLU A 778 43.01 -10.19 0.60
C GLU A 778 43.71 -11.27 1.43
N ASN A 779 44.74 -10.91 2.20
CA ASN A 779 45.41 -11.86 3.10
C ASN A 779 44.47 -12.40 4.19
N LYS A 780 43.61 -11.55 4.74
CA LYS A 780 42.66 -11.93 5.79
C LYS A 780 41.55 -12.83 5.25
N ALA A 781 41.03 -12.51 4.07
CA ALA A 781 40.05 -13.31 3.35
C ALA A 781 40.60 -14.70 2.98
N ALA A 782 41.87 -14.77 2.55
CA ALA A 782 42.53 -16.05 2.23
C ALA A 782 42.71 -16.98 3.45
N ALA A 783 42.67 -16.44 4.68
CA ALA A 783 42.75 -17.20 5.91
C ALA A 783 41.39 -17.71 6.43
N CYS A 784 40.27 -17.33 5.79
CA CYS A 784 38.94 -17.83 6.15
C CYS A 784 38.84 -19.34 5.95
N LYS A 785 37.99 -19.98 6.77
CA LYS A 785 37.77 -21.43 6.71
C LYS A 785 36.45 -21.79 6.02
N SER A 786 35.48 -20.88 6.01
CA SER A 786 34.17 -21.06 5.40
C SER A 786 33.73 -19.82 4.61
N ILE A 787 32.71 -20.01 3.75
CA ILE A 787 32.06 -18.90 3.03
C ILE A 787 31.34 -17.97 4.02
N ASP A 788 30.80 -18.50 5.12
CA ASP A 788 30.14 -17.70 6.16
C ASP A 788 31.13 -16.79 6.91
N ASP A 789 32.34 -17.29 7.20
CA ASP A 789 33.41 -16.46 7.78
C ASP A 789 33.80 -15.32 6.83
N LEU A 790 33.91 -15.62 5.54
CA LEU A 790 34.23 -14.63 4.51
C LEU A 790 33.13 -13.56 4.40
N ASN A 791 31.85 -13.97 4.34
CA ASN A 791 30.72 -13.06 4.31
C ASN A 791 30.66 -12.19 5.58
N THR A 792 31.00 -12.76 6.75
CA THR A 792 31.08 -12.02 8.01
C THR A 792 32.16 -10.94 7.96
N ILE A 793 33.35 -11.24 7.44
CA ILE A 793 34.41 -10.23 7.24
C ILE A 793 33.95 -9.12 6.28
N PHE A 794 33.35 -9.47 5.14
CA PHE A 794 32.91 -8.46 4.16
C PHE A 794 31.70 -7.63 4.63
N ALA A 795 30.92 -8.16 5.58
CA ALA A 795 29.78 -7.48 6.18
C ALA A 795 30.19 -6.54 7.33
N SER A 796 31.09 -6.97 8.22
CA SER A 796 31.33 -6.30 9.52
C SER A 796 32.78 -5.94 9.83
N ASP A 797 33.76 -6.26 8.97
CA ASP A 797 35.15 -5.93 9.24
C ASP A 797 35.45 -4.42 9.07
N GLN A 798 36.13 -3.84 10.06
CA GLN A 798 36.47 -2.41 10.07
C GLN A 798 37.33 -1.98 8.87
N LEU A 799 38.18 -2.86 8.33
CA LEU A 799 39.00 -2.54 7.15
C LEU A 799 38.14 -2.46 5.89
N VAL A 800 37.16 -3.35 5.75
CA VAL A 800 36.21 -3.34 4.62
C VAL A 800 35.32 -2.11 4.69
N ILE A 801 34.84 -1.75 5.89
CA ILE A 801 34.09 -0.52 6.13
C ILE A 801 34.94 0.70 5.74
N LYS A 802 36.20 0.79 6.20
CA LYS A 802 37.11 1.89 5.82
C LYS A 802 37.37 1.98 4.32
N VAL A 803 37.49 0.85 3.61
CA VAL A 803 37.64 0.87 2.14
C VAL A 803 36.36 1.37 1.48
N LYS A 804 35.17 0.97 1.96
CA LYS A 804 33.88 1.50 1.48
C LYS A 804 33.73 3.00 1.75
N GLU A 805 34.17 3.48 2.92
CA GLU A 805 34.24 4.91 3.24
C GLU A 805 35.20 5.67 2.31
N MET A 806 36.38 5.10 2.01
CA MET A 806 37.33 5.69 1.06
C MET A 806 36.75 5.73 -0.37
N ILE A 807 36.00 4.71 -0.79
CA ILE A 807 35.27 4.71 -2.07
C ILE A 807 34.22 5.84 -2.07
N ALA A 808 33.46 6.00 -1.00
CA ALA A 808 32.49 7.10 -0.86
C ALA A 808 33.18 8.48 -0.92
N GLN A 809 34.30 8.66 -0.21
CA GLN A 809 35.09 9.89 -0.26
C GLN A 809 35.67 10.16 -1.66
N LEU A 810 36.03 9.13 -2.43
CA LEU A 810 36.48 9.30 -3.81
C LEU A 810 35.32 9.74 -4.72
N PHE A 811 34.10 9.24 -4.52
CA PHE A 811 32.92 9.75 -5.23
C PHE A 811 32.58 11.19 -4.83
N GLU A 812 32.71 11.56 -3.55
CA GLU A 812 32.55 12.95 -3.09
C GLU A 812 33.59 13.90 -3.69
N LEU A 813 34.78 13.40 -4.03
CA LEU A 813 35.84 14.15 -4.71
C LEU A 813 35.71 14.13 -6.24
N GLU A 814 34.60 13.63 -6.79
CA GLU A 814 34.36 13.45 -8.24
C GLU A 814 35.42 12.57 -8.96
N ALA A 815 36.17 11.76 -8.20
CA ALA A 815 37.19 10.83 -8.70
C ALA A 815 36.56 9.45 -9.02
N SER A 816 35.56 9.44 -9.89
CA SER A 816 34.72 8.26 -10.18
C SER A 816 35.51 7.06 -10.69
N VAL A 817 36.46 7.27 -11.60
CA VAL A 817 37.30 6.20 -12.16
C VAL A 817 38.09 5.49 -11.07
N GLN A 818 38.72 6.24 -10.16
CA GLN A 818 39.48 5.68 -9.05
C GLN A 818 38.57 4.98 -8.03
N ALA A 819 37.37 5.51 -7.78
CA ALA A 819 36.39 4.89 -6.90
C ALA A 819 35.92 3.54 -7.46
N GLU A 820 35.63 3.47 -8.76
CA GLU A 820 35.25 2.24 -9.47
C GLU A 820 36.39 1.21 -9.49
N ASP A 821 37.63 1.63 -9.70
CA ASP A 821 38.81 0.76 -9.64
C ASP A 821 38.98 0.10 -8.26
N VAL A 822 38.80 0.87 -7.18
CA VAL A 822 38.91 0.36 -5.80
C VAL A 822 37.72 -0.55 -5.47
N SER A 823 36.51 -0.17 -5.88
CA SER A 823 35.28 -0.95 -5.67
C SER A 823 35.33 -2.30 -6.40
N SER A 824 35.72 -2.30 -7.67
CA SER A 824 35.90 -3.51 -8.47
C SER A 824 36.99 -4.42 -7.90
N SER A 825 38.08 -3.85 -7.39
CA SER A 825 39.14 -4.60 -6.71
C SER A 825 38.63 -5.26 -5.42
N LEU A 826 37.83 -4.56 -4.60
CA LEU A 826 37.23 -5.12 -3.39
C LEU A 826 36.33 -6.33 -3.71
N LYS A 827 35.47 -6.19 -4.72
CA LYS A 827 34.60 -7.27 -5.20
C LYS A 827 35.42 -8.44 -5.77
N GLY A 828 36.46 -8.14 -6.54
CA GLY A 828 37.38 -9.13 -7.08
C GLY A 828 38.06 -9.99 -6.01
N VAL A 829 38.45 -9.39 -4.87
CA VAL A 829 38.99 -10.13 -3.72
C VAL A 829 37.95 -11.10 -3.15
N GLN A 830 36.69 -10.68 -3.00
CA GLN A 830 35.62 -11.53 -2.50
C GLN A 830 35.38 -12.73 -3.42
N ASP A 831 35.17 -12.47 -4.72
CA ASP A 831 34.85 -13.50 -5.72
C ASP A 831 35.99 -14.52 -5.87
N LYS A 832 37.25 -14.04 -5.91
CA LYS A 832 38.44 -14.89 -5.98
C LYS A 832 38.55 -15.81 -4.75
N THR A 833 38.27 -15.28 -3.55
CA THR A 833 38.37 -16.05 -2.30
C THR A 833 37.26 -17.09 -2.20
N ILE A 834 36.02 -16.78 -2.61
CA ILE A 834 34.91 -17.76 -2.66
C ILE A 834 35.29 -18.96 -3.52
N ARG A 835 35.88 -18.72 -4.70
CA ARG A 835 36.34 -19.81 -5.59
C ARG A 835 37.40 -20.68 -4.91
N GLN A 836 38.42 -20.06 -4.31
CA GLN A 836 39.49 -20.79 -3.61
C GLN A 836 39.00 -21.60 -2.40
N LEU A 837 38.00 -21.10 -1.66
CA LEU A 837 37.40 -21.81 -0.53
C LEU A 837 36.62 -23.04 -1.00
N ARG A 838 35.86 -22.91 -2.09
CA ARG A 838 35.13 -24.03 -2.69
C ARG A 838 36.08 -25.11 -3.21
N ASP A 839 37.15 -24.71 -3.91
CA ASP A 839 38.17 -25.65 -4.37
C ASP A 839 38.84 -26.38 -3.19
N LYS A 840 39.10 -25.67 -2.06
CA LYS A 840 39.64 -26.29 -0.84
C LYS A 840 38.63 -27.23 -0.16
N SER A 841 37.35 -26.87 -0.06
CA SER A 841 36.33 -27.73 0.57
C SER A 841 36.10 -29.02 -0.22
N ASP A 842 36.25 -28.95 -1.55
CA ASP A 842 36.04 -30.11 -2.42
C ASP A 842 37.25 -31.08 -2.42
N LEU A 843 38.45 -30.61 -2.07
CA LEU A 843 39.70 -31.40 -2.16
C LEU A 843 40.21 -31.96 -0.81
N TYR A 844 39.97 -31.29 0.31
CA TYR A 844 40.56 -31.64 1.60
C TYR A 844 39.54 -32.30 2.55
N SER A 845 39.93 -33.42 3.17
CA SER A 845 39.15 -34.12 4.20
C SER A 845 39.89 -34.15 5.54
N GLU A 846 39.18 -34.29 6.66
CA GLU A 846 39.73 -34.27 8.03
C GLU A 846 40.68 -33.09 8.32
N GLY A 847 40.14 -31.88 8.38
CA GLY A 847 40.85 -30.71 8.93
C GLY A 847 42.07 -30.22 8.13
N GLY A 848 42.25 -30.67 6.88
CA GLY A 848 43.28 -30.19 5.97
C GLY A 848 44.57 -31.03 5.91
N ASN A 849 44.66 -32.12 6.67
CA ASN A 849 45.85 -32.98 6.71
C ASN A 849 45.83 -34.13 5.69
N GLN A 850 44.69 -34.37 5.03
CA GLN A 850 44.56 -35.38 3.99
C GLN A 850 43.81 -34.86 2.76
N ILE A 851 44.36 -35.11 1.57
CA ILE A 851 43.67 -34.90 0.29
C ILE A 851 43.05 -36.23 -0.13
N GLN A 852 41.75 -36.22 -0.43
CA GLN A 852 41.01 -37.41 -0.85
C GLN A 852 40.79 -37.38 -2.36
N LEU A 853 41.54 -38.21 -3.10
CA LEU A 853 41.36 -38.36 -4.55
C LEU A 853 40.72 -39.71 -4.83
N GLY A 854 39.39 -39.69 -5.01
CA GLY A 854 38.58 -40.89 -5.18
C GLY A 854 38.59 -41.75 -3.91
N ARG A 855 39.19 -42.95 -3.98
CA ARG A 855 39.25 -43.90 -2.86
C ARG A 855 40.55 -43.81 -2.04
N HIS A 856 41.51 -43.00 -2.46
CA HIS A 856 42.83 -42.93 -1.86
C HIS A 856 43.01 -41.64 -1.07
N ALA A 857 43.49 -41.76 0.16
CA ALA A 857 43.84 -40.64 1.03
C ALA A 857 45.36 -40.41 0.98
N PHE A 858 45.78 -39.17 0.76
CA PHE A 858 47.19 -38.75 0.77
C PHE A 858 47.44 -37.80 1.93
N SER A 859 48.45 -38.07 2.75
CA SER A 859 48.89 -37.16 3.81
C SER A 859 49.56 -35.93 3.21
N VAL A 860 49.12 -34.74 3.63
CA VAL A 860 49.69 -33.47 3.18
C VAL A 860 50.75 -33.02 4.18
N ASN A 861 51.98 -32.84 3.71
CA ASN A 861 53.02 -32.17 4.51
C ASN A 861 52.85 -30.66 4.35
N SER A 862 52.55 -29.96 5.45
CA SER A 862 52.36 -28.52 5.50
C SER A 862 53.60 -27.75 5.99
N GLN A 863 54.72 -28.44 6.26
CA GLN A 863 55.98 -27.78 6.58
C GLN A 863 56.57 -27.10 5.36
N GLU A 864 57.02 -25.85 5.52
CA GLU A 864 57.80 -25.17 4.49
C GLU A 864 59.13 -25.91 4.24
N LEU A 865 59.45 -26.13 2.97
CA LEU A 865 60.71 -26.72 2.53
C LEU A 865 61.83 -25.71 2.76
N ASN A 866 62.62 -25.92 3.80
CA ASN A 866 63.79 -25.11 4.14
C ASN A 866 65.03 -25.98 4.21
N ALA A 867 66.14 -25.49 3.67
CA ALA A 867 67.42 -26.18 3.74
C ALA A 867 68.15 -25.75 5.02
N ILE A 868 68.38 -26.69 5.93
CA ILE A 868 69.08 -26.47 7.20
C ILE A 868 70.36 -27.30 7.24
N ILE A 869 71.38 -26.78 7.92
CA ILE A 869 72.60 -27.56 8.19
C ILE A 869 72.44 -28.21 9.57
N VAL A 870 72.60 -29.53 9.62
CA VAL A 870 72.50 -30.32 10.84
C VAL A 870 73.80 -31.09 11.07
N ASN A 871 74.25 -31.13 12.32
CA ASN A 871 75.41 -31.94 12.71
C ASN A 871 74.93 -33.35 13.08
N ARG A 872 75.44 -34.36 12.38
CA ARG A 872 75.11 -35.76 12.62
C ARG A 872 76.40 -36.57 12.66
N ASN A 873 76.67 -37.24 13.78
CA ASN A 873 77.87 -38.07 13.98
C ASN A 873 79.19 -37.32 13.71
N GLU A 874 79.33 -36.09 14.21
CA GLU A 874 80.51 -35.22 14.05
C GLU A 874 80.82 -34.77 12.62
N GLU A 875 79.83 -34.84 11.73
CA GLU A 875 79.86 -34.35 10.35
C GLU A 875 78.64 -33.47 10.03
N LEU A 876 78.79 -32.46 9.17
CA LEU A 876 77.70 -31.58 8.78
C LEU A 876 76.95 -32.11 7.55
N TYR A 877 75.62 -32.08 7.62
CA TYR A 877 74.72 -32.43 6.52
C TYR A 877 73.76 -31.29 6.22
N LEU A 878 73.51 -31.02 4.95
CA LEU A 878 72.39 -30.22 4.49
C LEU A 878 71.13 -31.10 4.46
N HIS A 879 70.11 -30.71 5.20
CA HIS A 879 68.82 -31.39 5.26
C HIS A 879 67.72 -30.46 4.75
N LEU A 880 66.87 -30.97 3.86
CA LEU A 880 65.69 -30.24 3.40
C LEU A 880 64.49 -30.65 4.27
N THR A 881 64.02 -29.74 5.10
CA THR A 881 62.94 -29.99 6.07
C THR A 881 61.67 -30.47 5.38
N GLY A 882 61.04 -31.49 5.93
CA GLY A 882 59.84 -32.10 5.35
C GLY A 882 60.10 -33.14 4.26
N THR A 883 61.37 -33.48 3.99
CA THR A 883 61.78 -34.56 3.09
C THR A 883 62.81 -35.47 3.75
N ASP A 884 63.09 -36.64 3.19
CA ASP A 884 64.18 -37.52 3.67
C ASP A 884 65.55 -37.16 3.05
N PHE A 885 65.68 -35.96 2.47
CA PHE A 885 66.91 -35.55 1.79
C PHE A 885 67.98 -35.11 2.78
N TYR A 886 69.15 -35.77 2.72
CA TYR A 886 70.36 -35.39 3.45
C TYR A 886 71.56 -35.46 2.52
N GLU A 887 72.35 -34.38 2.46
CA GLU A 887 73.57 -34.32 1.66
C GLU A 887 74.74 -33.89 2.55
N LYS A 888 75.85 -34.64 2.51
CA LYS A 888 77.03 -34.32 3.31
C LYS A 888 77.68 -33.04 2.79
N VAL A 889 77.96 -32.09 3.66
CA VAL A 889 78.68 -30.87 3.31
C VAL A 889 80.18 -31.18 3.31
N ASP A 890 80.76 -31.42 2.13
CA ASP A 890 82.19 -31.66 1.95
C ASP A 890 82.90 -30.42 1.39
N ASP A 891 83.02 -29.40 2.23
CA ASP A 891 83.72 -28.16 1.91
C ASP A 891 84.98 -27.99 2.79
N PRO A 892 86.18 -27.76 2.20
CA PRO A 892 87.43 -27.65 2.96
C PRO A 892 87.43 -26.53 4.00
N VAL A 893 86.74 -25.42 3.72
CA VAL A 893 86.67 -24.26 4.62
C VAL A 893 85.78 -24.60 5.81
N PHE A 894 84.59 -25.17 5.57
CA PHE A 894 83.72 -25.62 6.66
C PHE A 894 84.39 -26.69 7.54
N ASN A 895 85.07 -27.67 6.92
CA ASN A 895 85.81 -28.72 7.64
C ASN A 895 86.94 -28.16 8.52
N SER A 896 87.59 -27.05 8.11
CA SER A 896 88.61 -26.39 8.94
C SER A 896 88.04 -25.75 10.21
N LEU A 897 86.74 -25.45 10.24
CA LEU A 897 86.02 -24.87 11.37
C LEU A 897 85.41 -25.92 12.32
N LYS A 898 85.76 -27.21 12.15
CA LYS A 898 85.28 -28.31 12.99
C LYS A 898 85.32 -28.07 14.50
N PRO A 899 86.35 -27.40 15.09
CA PRO A 899 86.36 -27.08 16.52
C PRO A 899 85.15 -26.26 16.99
N PHE A 900 84.55 -25.46 16.11
CA PHE A 900 83.44 -24.56 16.41
C PHE A 900 82.06 -25.16 16.10
N TRP A 901 81.96 -26.31 15.44
CA TRP A 901 80.67 -26.91 15.04
C TRP A 901 79.77 -27.33 16.21
N THR A 902 80.35 -27.47 17.40
CA THR A 902 79.62 -27.79 18.64
C THR A 902 79.34 -26.56 19.50
N GLN A 903 79.77 -25.37 19.05
CA GLN A 903 79.56 -24.12 19.74
C GLN A 903 78.11 -23.64 19.50
N SER A 904 77.30 -23.64 20.55
CA SER A 904 75.90 -23.20 20.47
C SER A 904 75.74 -21.68 20.47
N LEU A 905 76.70 -20.93 21.03
CA LEU A 905 76.66 -19.47 21.16
C LEU A 905 77.99 -18.87 20.72
N ILE A 906 77.93 -17.84 19.86
CA ILE A 906 79.12 -17.16 19.31
C ILE A 906 79.98 -16.52 20.42
N SER A 907 79.35 -16.08 21.51
CA SER A 907 79.95 -15.36 22.63
C SER A 907 80.57 -16.24 23.71
N GLU A 908 80.52 -17.57 23.57
CA GLU A 908 81.00 -18.51 24.59
C GLU A 908 81.77 -19.66 23.95
N THR A 909 82.97 -19.90 24.46
CA THR A 909 83.77 -21.08 24.11
C THR A 909 84.22 -21.77 25.40
N LYS A 910 84.94 -22.89 25.28
CA LYS A 910 85.53 -23.55 26.46
C LYS A 910 86.57 -22.67 27.18
N ASP A 911 87.16 -21.71 26.46
CA ASP A 911 88.25 -20.86 26.96
C ASP A 911 87.82 -19.44 27.29
N VAL A 912 86.62 -19.01 26.87
CA VAL A 912 86.10 -17.66 27.10
C VAL A 912 84.67 -17.75 27.60
N TYR A 913 84.45 -17.30 28.83
CA TYR A 913 83.12 -17.27 29.43
C TYR A 913 82.30 -16.08 28.92
N ARG A 914 81.00 -16.28 28.69
CA ARG A 914 80.10 -15.27 28.09
C ARG A 914 80.12 -13.92 28.81
N ALA A 915 80.22 -13.92 30.14
CA ALA A 915 80.26 -12.67 30.91
C ALA A 915 81.55 -11.88 30.67
N GLU A 916 82.68 -12.56 30.44
CA GLU A 916 83.96 -11.91 30.13
C GLU A 916 83.92 -11.28 28.73
N TYR A 917 83.30 -11.97 27.77
CA TYR A 917 83.09 -11.42 26.43
C TYR A 917 82.19 -10.17 26.45
N LEU A 918 81.10 -10.20 27.22
CA LEU A 918 80.20 -9.05 27.37
C LEU A 918 80.85 -7.89 28.11
N ALA A 919 81.68 -8.17 29.13
CA ALA A 919 82.46 -7.15 29.82
C ALA A 919 83.49 -6.51 28.88
N TRP A 920 84.18 -7.32 28.06
CA TRP A 920 85.09 -6.82 27.04
C TRP A 920 84.39 -5.94 26.01
N MET A 921 83.22 -6.37 25.50
CA MET A 921 82.42 -5.56 24.58
C MET A 921 81.97 -4.24 25.22
N PHE A 922 81.47 -4.28 26.45
CA PHE A 922 81.07 -3.07 27.17
C PHE A 922 82.23 -2.09 27.29
N ALA A 923 83.40 -2.59 27.68
CA ALA A 923 84.61 -1.80 27.80
C ALA A 923 85.05 -1.21 26.44
N LEU A 924 84.99 -1.98 25.36
CA LEU A 924 85.36 -1.55 24.02
C LEU A 924 84.45 -0.42 23.51
N GLU A 925 83.14 -0.58 23.67
CA GLU A 925 82.13 0.36 23.18
C GLU A 925 82.13 1.67 23.96
N HIS A 926 82.62 1.66 25.20
CA HIS A 926 82.68 2.83 26.08
C HIS A 926 84.09 3.37 26.29
N GLN A 927 85.07 2.96 25.46
CA GLN A 927 86.43 3.51 25.52
C GLN A 927 86.43 5.05 25.36
N GLY A 928 87.07 5.74 26.31
CA GLY A 928 87.26 7.20 26.26
C GLY A 928 86.18 8.04 26.95
N MET A 929 85.19 7.42 27.60
CA MET A 929 84.25 8.13 28.49
C MET A 929 84.81 8.24 29.91
N GLU A 930 84.71 9.42 30.52
CA GLU A 930 84.89 9.57 31.96
C GLU A 930 83.71 8.90 32.67
N TYR A 931 84.00 7.87 33.47
CA TYR A 931 82.98 7.18 34.23
C TYR A 931 82.73 7.92 35.54
N SER A 932 81.46 7.93 35.97
CA SER A 932 81.12 8.31 37.34
C SER A 932 81.79 7.32 38.31
N ASP A 933 82.41 7.82 39.37
CA ASP A 933 82.94 7.00 40.48
C ASP A 933 81.84 6.28 41.28
N ASP A 934 80.57 6.57 40.96
CA ASP A 934 79.41 5.91 41.54
C ASP A 934 79.20 4.50 40.93
N ILE A 935 79.53 3.49 41.73
CA ILE A 935 79.42 2.06 41.39
C ILE A 935 77.98 1.65 41.07
N GLU A 936 76.96 2.25 41.71
CA GLU A 936 75.57 1.85 41.45
C GLU A 936 75.15 2.24 40.03
N VAL A 937 75.51 3.45 39.60
CA VAL A 937 75.22 3.97 38.26
C VAL A 937 75.96 3.18 37.18
N LEU A 938 77.21 2.79 37.44
CA LEU A 938 77.97 1.96 36.51
C LEU A 938 77.37 0.54 36.40
N THR A 939 76.96 -0.04 37.53
CA THR A 939 76.36 -1.38 37.58
C THR A 939 75.04 -1.43 36.83
N GLU A 940 74.20 -0.41 36.95
CA GLU A 940 72.93 -0.32 36.20
C GLU A 940 73.17 -0.21 34.68
N LYS A 941 74.17 0.57 34.26
CA LYS A 941 74.55 0.67 32.84
C LYS A 941 75.08 -0.64 32.28
N VAL A 942 75.94 -1.34 33.04
CA VAL A 942 76.43 -2.67 32.64
C VAL A 942 75.28 -3.67 32.58
N ALA A 943 74.35 -3.63 33.54
CA ALA A 943 73.19 -4.52 33.56
C ALA A 943 72.23 -4.28 32.39
N GLN A 944 71.96 -3.02 32.01
CA GLN A 944 71.19 -2.69 30.81
C GLN A 944 71.91 -3.12 29.53
N PHE A 945 73.23 -2.91 29.47
CA PHE A 945 74.02 -3.32 28.31
C PHE A 945 74.03 -4.84 28.13
N ALA A 946 74.24 -5.57 29.23
CA ALA A 946 74.28 -7.02 29.24
C ALA A 946 72.88 -7.61 29.02
N SER A 947 71.81 -7.09 29.62
CA SER A 947 70.46 -7.70 29.52
C SER A 947 69.94 -7.80 28.09
N SER A 948 70.21 -6.80 27.24
CA SER A 948 69.88 -6.83 25.82
C SER A 948 70.73 -7.81 24.99
N ARG A 949 71.84 -8.31 25.54
CA ARG A 949 72.84 -9.14 24.84
C ARG A 949 73.09 -10.50 25.53
N TYR A 950 72.43 -10.78 26.66
CA TYR A 950 72.57 -12.00 27.46
C TYR A 950 71.54 -13.09 27.11
N SER A 951 70.50 -12.77 26.33
CA SER A 951 69.57 -13.78 25.78
C SER A 951 70.26 -14.66 24.75
#